data_AF-A0A1S9RP93-F1
#
_entry.id   AF-A0A1S9RP93-F1
#
_cell.length_a   1.000
_cell.length_b   1.000
_cell.length_c   1.000
_cell.angle_alpha   90.00
_cell.angle_beta   90.00
_cell.angle_gamma   90.00
#
_symmetry.space_group_name_H-M   'P 1'
#
loop_
_entity.id
_entity.type
_entity.pdbx_description
1 polymer ?
#
loop_
_entity_poly.entity_id
_entity_poly.type
_entity_poly.pdbx_seq_one_letter_code
_entity_poly.pdbx_strand_id
1 'polypeptide(L)'
;MPTQTLASTWSPTSCPASTDLWEIYLTTSAVFFNLGPLTATSDCAPSGYTPTIPYYAVSCPTGYTSACAHGLDDATTVCCPTARPMTCASSAKVYSSLTLSCEERFSSSYTAEVTQTSVFGDSRQTGTATVTFTPDFDAINGFGLEYVLMTSTSSNSAPTKTEATSTSSNSAPTKTGATTIASPSSSTESGNSLSRGAIAGIVVAAVAFIAIVALVWNRTKITAWVHRKTAPRSSQMEQKNVLDPWVHYVPLNKDANELPEMVHFFEQDPAGQEIARTIGEEGQSWAAKTLRNDDMDVYMFRLMLEYARVQDDRREKLGFISLGGNIMVALPSKPFHWPGGIPAEVKADPNGDITRDEINEQAKGWLLFVEEKWVPRDDTNVPDEDGDYEVRQRRSLVETWAKASQEFRDSYHQRAPTRDATYGASRYPKNALENDHYYYDTPQLVCLAPLGPSHPVNRSKWIKLNILAYRLDGETGHCMDDMGFNHGSLDPNSATVHDLSNVQLTDVLPRAVLEMANFEHITMTRQGTVLYVRQLKNWFVVTQEDLDAGLITIVDFKHNGQVDIAVRRRAYNMNPVYQYLFCDSRCVEEVDNDGVGGQDCMNTDLDMTLCVIDILEGANERDEFQFGFDGARDGWEEDIGIYAPGYLEMEAAGMEADYDHANLVEPDDAFEIRSNLP
;
A
#
# COMPACT_ATOMS: atom_id res chain seq x y z
N MET A 1 -25.49 2.52 4.66
CA MET A 1 -26.88 2.02 4.76
C MET A 1 -27.41 1.82 3.34
N PRO A 2 -27.69 0.58 2.90
CA PRO A 2 -28.32 0.31 1.61
C PRO A 2 -29.56 1.18 1.40
N THR A 3 -29.69 1.82 0.24
CA THR A 3 -30.84 2.69 -0.10
C THR A 3 -31.90 1.99 -0.95
N GLN A 4 -31.63 0.74 -1.38
CA GLN A 4 -32.47 0.01 -2.31
C GLN A 4 -32.74 -1.43 -1.83
N THR A 5 -33.94 -1.95 -2.08
CA THR A 5 -34.35 -3.32 -1.74
C THR A 5 -34.53 -4.13 -3.02
N LEU A 6 -33.92 -5.31 -3.10
CA LEU A 6 -34.08 -6.25 -4.22
C LEU A 6 -35.05 -7.37 -3.82
N ALA A 7 -36.11 -7.56 -4.62
CA ALA A 7 -37.04 -8.66 -4.41
C ALA A 7 -36.38 -10.00 -4.75
N SER A 8 -36.56 -11.04 -3.93
CA SER A 8 -36.04 -12.39 -4.21
C SER A 8 -36.61 -13.02 -5.49
N THR A 9 -37.75 -12.51 -5.97
CA THR A 9 -38.40 -12.90 -7.24
C THR A 9 -37.83 -12.17 -8.45
N TRP A 10 -36.91 -11.21 -8.26
CA TRP A 10 -36.20 -10.62 -9.37
C TRP A 10 -35.32 -11.69 -10.05
N SER A 11 -35.21 -11.59 -11.37
CA SER A 11 -34.35 -12.44 -12.18
C SER A 11 -33.71 -11.58 -13.27
N PRO A 12 -32.47 -11.88 -13.67
CA PRO A 12 -31.79 -11.15 -14.74
C PRO A 12 -32.58 -11.29 -16.05
N THR A 13 -32.53 -10.24 -16.89
CA THR A 13 -33.27 -10.22 -18.16
C THR A 13 -32.56 -11.07 -19.22
N SER A 14 -31.22 -11.11 -19.17
CA SER A 14 -30.36 -11.98 -19.99
C SER A 14 -28.95 -12.06 -19.39
N CYS A 15 -28.60 -13.18 -18.75
CA CYS A 15 -27.21 -13.43 -18.36
C CYS A 15 -26.45 -14.24 -19.43
N PRO A 16 -25.12 -14.10 -19.54
CA PRO A 16 -24.30 -14.90 -20.43
C PRO A 16 -24.51 -16.40 -20.21
N ALA A 17 -24.50 -17.17 -21.29
CA ALA A 17 -24.59 -18.63 -21.21
C ALA A 17 -23.32 -19.20 -20.55
N SER A 18 -23.41 -20.39 -19.95
CA SER A 18 -22.26 -21.04 -19.29
C SER A 18 -21.08 -21.35 -20.22
N THR A 19 -21.31 -21.29 -21.54
CA THR A 19 -20.31 -21.49 -22.59
C THR A 19 -19.82 -20.19 -23.23
N ASP A 20 -20.37 -19.04 -22.83
CA ASP A 20 -20.00 -17.73 -23.39
C ASP A 20 -18.79 -17.18 -22.64
N LEU A 21 -17.60 -17.68 -23.00
CA LEU A 21 -16.34 -17.35 -22.34
C LEU A 21 -15.55 -16.32 -23.14
N TRP A 22 -14.92 -15.41 -22.43
CA TRP A 22 -14.17 -14.30 -23.01
C TRP A 22 -12.77 -14.24 -22.45
N GLU A 23 -11.82 -13.97 -23.32
CA GLU A 23 -10.42 -13.69 -23.01
C GLU A 23 -10.18 -12.21 -23.32
N ILE A 24 -9.91 -11.43 -22.28
CA ILE A 24 -9.90 -9.98 -22.36
C ILE A 24 -8.49 -9.47 -22.15
N TYR A 25 -7.95 -8.82 -23.18
CA TYR A 25 -6.65 -8.18 -23.18
C TYR A 25 -6.77 -6.75 -22.65
N LEU A 26 -6.12 -6.48 -21.52
CA LEU A 26 -5.94 -5.13 -20.98
C LEU A 26 -4.73 -4.46 -21.64
N THR A 27 -3.64 -5.20 -21.85
CA THR A 27 -2.46 -4.77 -22.59
C THR A 27 -1.98 -5.91 -23.50
N THR A 28 -0.81 -5.76 -24.13
CA THR A 28 -0.20 -6.87 -24.89
C THR A 28 0.12 -8.10 -24.04
N SER A 29 0.25 -7.92 -22.72
CA SER A 29 0.75 -8.93 -21.77
C SER A 29 -0.21 -9.21 -20.60
N ALA A 30 -1.17 -8.32 -20.33
CA ALA A 30 -2.18 -8.52 -19.30
C ALA A 30 -3.49 -9.05 -19.89
N VAL A 31 -3.87 -10.27 -19.50
CA VAL A 31 -5.09 -10.96 -19.93
C VAL A 31 -5.86 -11.51 -18.75
N PHE A 32 -7.18 -11.54 -18.83
CA PHE A 32 -8.02 -12.27 -17.87
C PHE A 32 -9.21 -12.91 -18.57
N PHE A 33 -9.80 -13.91 -17.91
CA PHE A 33 -10.95 -14.64 -18.44
C PHE A 33 -12.24 -14.22 -17.75
N ASN A 34 -13.32 -14.11 -18.51
CA ASN A 34 -14.60 -13.66 -18.00
C ASN A 34 -15.78 -14.46 -18.60
N LEU A 35 -16.86 -14.60 -17.82
CA LEU A 35 -18.14 -15.10 -18.29
C LEU A 35 -18.90 -13.96 -18.98
N GLY A 36 -18.99 -14.03 -20.30
CA GLY A 36 -19.54 -12.98 -21.17
C GLY A 36 -18.59 -11.78 -21.36
N PRO A 37 -18.95 -10.84 -22.25
CA PRO A 37 -18.18 -9.61 -22.43
C PRO A 37 -18.36 -8.67 -21.23
N LEU A 38 -17.40 -7.77 -20.99
CA LEU A 38 -17.50 -6.78 -19.90
C LEU A 38 -18.75 -5.89 -19.97
N THR A 39 -19.28 -5.67 -21.18
CA THR A 39 -20.50 -4.88 -21.41
C THR A 39 -21.79 -5.63 -21.08
N ALA A 40 -21.77 -6.96 -20.94
CA ALA A 40 -22.95 -7.76 -20.58
C ALA A 40 -23.25 -7.74 -19.08
N THR A 41 -22.38 -7.14 -18.26
CA THR A 41 -22.56 -6.99 -16.81
C THR A 41 -23.85 -6.23 -16.45
N SER A 42 -24.30 -5.30 -17.30
CA SER A 42 -25.58 -4.59 -17.11
C SER A 42 -26.81 -5.50 -17.24
N ASP A 43 -26.73 -6.58 -18.02
CA ASP A 43 -27.87 -7.45 -18.31
C ASP A 43 -28.11 -8.49 -17.21
N CYS A 44 -27.08 -8.72 -16.40
CA CYS A 44 -27.08 -9.57 -15.22
C CYS A 44 -27.43 -8.83 -13.93
N ALA A 45 -27.66 -7.51 -13.99
CA ALA A 45 -27.89 -6.66 -12.83
C ALA A 45 -29.30 -6.05 -12.82
N PRO A 46 -29.85 -5.71 -11.64
CA PRO A 46 -31.04 -4.87 -11.55
C PRO A 46 -30.77 -3.48 -12.16
N SER A 47 -31.82 -2.84 -12.71
CA SER A 47 -31.70 -1.48 -13.24
C SER A 47 -31.22 -0.51 -12.17
N GLY A 48 -30.15 0.23 -12.45
CA GLY A 48 -29.53 1.15 -11.50
C GLY A 48 -28.62 0.49 -10.46
N TYR A 49 -28.21 -0.77 -10.65
CA TYR A 49 -27.19 -1.40 -9.83
C TYR A 49 -25.86 -0.67 -9.95
N THR A 50 -25.22 -0.43 -8.80
CA THR A 50 -23.86 0.07 -8.71
C THR A 50 -23.09 -0.84 -7.75
N PRO A 51 -21.89 -1.32 -8.13
CA PRO A 51 -21.10 -2.23 -7.30
C PRO A 51 -20.83 -1.72 -5.88
N THR A 52 -20.80 -0.40 -5.70
CA THR A 52 -20.49 0.28 -4.44
C THR A 52 -21.66 0.41 -3.47
N ILE A 53 -22.87 -0.02 -3.85
CA ILE A 53 -24.08 0.11 -3.02
C ILE A 53 -24.81 -1.24 -2.99
N PRO A 54 -24.69 -2.03 -1.91
CA PRO A 54 -25.39 -3.31 -1.81
C PRO A 54 -26.91 -3.09 -1.71
N TYR A 55 -27.69 -4.08 -2.12
CA TYR A 55 -29.15 -4.09 -1.92
C TYR A 55 -29.52 -4.73 -0.58
N TYR A 56 -30.68 -4.40 -0.02
CA TYR A 56 -31.31 -5.27 0.98
C TYR A 56 -32.09 -6.41 0.31
N ALA A 57 -31.89 -7.65 0.73
CA ALA A 57 -32.65 -8.81 0.24
C ALA A 57 -32.82 -9.89 1.32
N VAL A 58 -33.80 -10.79 1.13
CA VAL A 58 -34.05 -11.92 2.05
C VAL A 58 -33.24 -13.17 1.65
N SER A 59 -32.88 -13.28 0.37
CA SER A 59 -32.08 -14.37 -0.20
C SER A 59 -31.50 -13.92 -1.55
N CYS A 60 -30.56 -14.69 -2.11
CA CYS A 60 -30.16 -14.49 -3.51
C CYS A 60 -31.36 -14.55 -4.46
N PRO A 61 -31.36 -13.74 -5.53
CA PRO A 61 -32.40 -13.75 -6.54
C PRO A 61 -32.38 -15.04 -7.37
N THR A 62 -33.45 -15.27 -8.13
CA THR A 62 -33.53 -16.46 -8.99
C THR A 62 -32.44 -16.43 -10.06
N GLY A 63 -31.70 -17.53 -10.20
CA GLY A 63 -30.53 -17.64 -11.10
C GLY A 63 -29.19 -17.33 -10.43
N TYR A 64 -29.20 -17.07 -9.11
CA TYR A 64 -28.01 -16.84 -8.31
C TYR A 64 -28.01 -17.70 -7.03
N THR A 65 -26.82 -18.04 -6.54
CA THR A 65 -26.59 -18.74 -5.27
C THR A 65 -25.66 -17.96 -4.35
N SER A 66 -25.89 -18.06 -3.04
CA SER A 66 -25.02 -17.44 -2.04
C SER A 66 -23.65 -18.11 -2.07
N ALA A 67 -22.59 -17.31 -2.25
CA ALA A 67 -21.22 -17.79 -2.39
C ALA A 67 -20.37 -17.54 -1.13
N CYS A 68 -20.48 -16.36 -0.50
CA CYS A 68 -19.71 -15.97 0.69
C CYS A 68 -20.40 -14.82 1.45
N ALA A 69 -20.10 -14.67 2.74
CA ALA A 69 -20.56 -13.57 3.60
C ALA A 69 -19.48 -12.49 3.80
N HIS A 70 -18.72 -12.18 2.74
CA HIS A 70 -17.59 -11.23 2.76
C HIS A 70 -17.59 -10.35 1.49
N GLY A 71 -18.69 -9.63 1.23
CA GLY A 71 -18.74 -8.59 0.18
C GLY A 71 -17.92 -7.34 0.57
N LEU A 72 -18.39 -6.15 0.19
CA LEU A 72 -17.77 -4.86 0.59
C LEU A 72 -17.52 -4.75 2.12
N ASP A 73 -18.39 -5.34 2.94
CA ASP A 73 -18.30 -5.43 4.41
C ASP A 73 -18.71 -6.84 4.89
N ASP A 74 -18.31 -7.26 6.10
CA ASP A 74 -18.66 -8.57 6.73
C ASP A 74 -20.18 -8.80 6.95
N ALA A 75 -21.01 -7.79 6.68
CA ALA A 75 -22.47 -7.87 6.72
C ALA A 75 -23.11 -8.15 5.34
N THR A 76 -22.30 -8.23 4.28
CA THR A 76 -22.73 -8.33 2.88
C THR A 76 -22.47 -9.74 2.34
N THR A 77 -23.48 -10.33 1.73
CA THR A 77 -23.41 -11.62 1.05
C THR A 77 -23.26 -11.41 -0.47
N VAL A 78 -22.36 -12.16 -1.10
CA VAL A 78 -22.19 -12.19 -2.54
C VAL A 78 -23.02 -13.32 -3.14
N CYS A 79 -23.86 -12.99 -4.12
CA CYS A 79 -24.60 -13.92 -4.95
C CYS A 79 -23.86 -14.13 -6.27
N CYS A 80 -23.54 -15.39 -6.59
CA CYS A 80 -22.91 -15.76 -7.86
C CYS A 80 -23.89 -16.45 -8.81
N PRO A 81 -23.74 -16.27 -10.14
CA PRO A 81 -24.61 -16.87 -11.14
C PRO A 81 -24.59 -18.40 -11.06
N THR A 82 -25.75 -19.03 -11.17
CA THR A 82 -25.85 -20.51 -11.15
C THR A 82 -25.46 -21.16 -12.49
N ALA A 83 -25.08 -20.37 -13.50
CA ALA A 83 -24.71 -20.88 -14.82
C ALA A 83 -23.46 -21.78 -14.77
N ARG A 84 -22.57 -21.55 -13.80
CA ARG A 84 -21.31 -22.28 -13.57
C ARG A 84 -21.09 -22.45 -12.06
N PRO A 85 -20.21 -23.37 -11.60
CA PRO A 85 -19.91 -23.56 -10.18
C PRO A 85 -19.04 -22.42 -9.62
N MET A 86 -19.58 -21.22 -9.67
CA MET A 86 -18.92 -19.99 -9.28
C MET A 86 -18.87 -19.85 -7.76
N THR A 87 -17.71 -19.41 -7.28
CA THR A 87 -17.44 -19.07 -5.88
C THR A 87 -17.10 -17.59 -5.76
N CYS A 88 -16.92 -17.11 -4.54
CA CYS A 88 -16.55 -15.73 -4.27
C CYS A 88 -15.11 -15.48 -4.74
N ALA A 89 -14.87 -14.38 -5.46
CA ALA A 89 -13.54 -14.05 -5.92
C ALA A 89 -12.57 -13.88 -4.74
N SER A 90 -11.40 -14.51 -4.83
CA SER A 90 -10.36 -14.47 -3.79
C SER A 90 -9.86 -13.05 -3.48
N SER A 91 -10.02 -12.14 -4.44
CA SER A 91 -9.75 -10.71 -4.36
C SER A 91 -11.01 -9.85 -4.58
N ALA A 92 -12.18 -10.32 -4.10
CA ALA A 92 -13.47 -9.63 -4.26
C ALA A 92 -13.45 -8.14 -3.86
N LYS A 93 -12.57 -7.72 -2.94
CA LYS A 93 -12.39 -6.30 -2.59
C LYS A 93 -11.80 -5.44 -3.72
N VAL A 94 -10.92 -6.01 -4.55
CA VAL A 94 -10.27 -5.33 -5.69
C VAL A 94 -11.20 -5.33 -6.92
N TYR A 95 -11.88 -6.45 -7.16
CA TYR A 95 -12.76 -6.63 -8.33
C TYR A 95 -14.22 -6.19 -8.12
N SER A 96 -14.63 -5.86 -6.90
CA SER A 96 -15.97 -5.30 -6.62
C SER A 96 -16.23 -4.04 -7.44
N SER A 97 -15.22 -3.18 -7.62
CA SER A 97 -15.29 -1.98 -8.46
C SER A 97 -15.64 -2.26 -9.94
N LEU A 98 -15.39 -3.49 -10.40
CA LEU A 98 -15.67 -3.99 -11.75
C LEU A 98 -16.87 -4.95 -11.81
N THR A 99 -17.63 -5.13 -10.71
CA THR A 99 -18.75 -6.09 -10.57
C THR A 99 -18.37 -7.57 -10.72
N LEU A 100 -17.07 -7.90 -10.70
CA LEU A 100 -16.54 -9.26 -10.89
C LEU A 100 -16.25 -9.95 -9.54
N SER A 101 -17.25 -9.98 -8.65
CA SER A 101 -17.07 -10.54 -7.30
C SER A 101 -17.16 -12.08 -7.24
N CYS A 102 -17.26 -12.76 -8.38
CA CYS A 102 -17.35 -14.21 -8.48
C CYS A 102 -16.23 -14.78 -9.36
N GLU A 103 -15.73 -15.96 -9.02
CA GLU A 103 -14.72 -16.69 -9.79
C GLU A 103 -15.03 -18.20 -9.81
N GLU A 104 -14.75 -18.86 -10.92
CA GLU A 104 -14.65 -20.31 -11.00
C GLU A 104 -13.18 -20.71 -11.06
N ARG A 105 -12.77 -21.55 -10.12
CA ARG A 105 -11.48 -22.22 -10.12
C ARG A 105 -11.63 -23.68 -10.50
N PHE A 106 -10.60 -24.22 -11.14
CA PHE A 106 -10.60 -25.57 -11.66
C PHE A 106 -9.84 -26.52 -10.73
N SER A 107 -10.33 -27.74 -10.56
CA SER A 107 -9.60 -28.82 -9.86
C SER A 107 -8.73 -29.65 -10.80
N SER A 108 -8.91 -29.50 -12.11
CA SER A 108 -8.14 -30.17 -13.17
C SER A 108 -8.16 -29.31 -14.43
N SER A 109 -7.18 -29.46 -15.31
CA SER A 109 -7.14 -28.69 -16.55
C SER A 109 -8.41 -28.88 -17.39
N TYR A 110 -8.91 -27.78 -17.95
CA TYR A 110 -10.15 -27.72 -18.72
C TYR A 110 -9.91 -26.93 -20.01
N THR A 111 -10.40 -27.40 -21.15
CA THR A 111 -10.24 -26.69 -22.43
C THR A 111 -11.58 -26.22 -22.95
N ALA A 112 -11.66 -24.95 -23.37
CA ALA A 112 -12.85 -24.37 -23.96
C ALA A 112 -12.52 -23.39 -25.09
N GLU A 113 -13.51 -23.10 -25.92
CA GLU A 113 -13.44 -21.97 -26.84
C GLU A 113 -13.79 -20.68 -26.10
N VAL A 114 -13.00 -19.63 -26.36
CA VAL A 114 -13.16 -18.29 -25.80
C VAL A 114 -13.23 -17.26 -26.92
N THR A 115 -13.94 -16.16 -26.68
CA THR A 115 -13.97 -14.99 -27.56
C THR A 115 -12.94 -13.96 -27.08
N GLN A 116 -12.04 -13.53 -27.97
CA GLN A 116 -10.96 -12.60 -27.65
C GLN A 116 -11.35 -11.14 -27.91
N THR A 117 -11.02 -10.24 -26.99
CA THR A 117 -11.28 -8.78 -27.11
C THR A 117 -10.24 -7.93 -26.38
N SER A 118 -10.10 -6.65 -26.72
CA SER A 118 -9.18 -5.68 -26.11
C SER A 118 -9.91 -4.46 -25.52
N VAL A 119 -9.40 -3.87 -24.42
CA VAL A 119 -10.07 -2.77 -23.68
C VAL A 119 -9.42 -1.39 -23.90
N PHE A 120 -8.20 -1.31 -24.46
CA PHE A 120 -7.42 -0.07 -24.57
C PHE A 120 -6.96 0.32 -25.99
N GLY A 121 -7.90 0.39 -26.94
CA GLY A 121 -7.63 0.96 -28.27
C GLY A 121 -6.63 0.17 -29.14
N ASP A 122 -6.18 -0.99 -28.69
CA ASP A 122 -5.31 -1.88 -29.46
C ASP A 122 -6.13 -2.66 -30.49
N SER A 123 -5.72 -2.57 -31.75
CA SER A 123 -6.41 -3.15 -32.91
C SER A 123 -6.20 -4.66 -33.07
N ARG A 124 -5.87 -5.38 -31.98
CA ARG A 124 -5.81 -6.85 -31.98
C ARG A 124 -7.17 -7.44 -32.34
N GLN A 125 -7.11 -8.50 -33.13
CA GLN A 125 -8.24 -9.17 -33.75
C GLN A 125 -9.29 -9.60 -32.73
N THR A 126 -10.56 -9.27 -33.01
CA THR A 126 -11.72 -9.95 -32.42
C THR A 126 -11.83 -11.32 -33.08
N GLY A 127 -11.76 -12.40 -32.30
CA GLY A 127 -11.77 -13.77 -32.82
C GLY A 127 -12.12 -14.79 -31.74
N THR A 128 -12.08 -16.07 -32.11
CA THR A 128 -12.27 -17.18 -31.17
C THR A 128 -10.98 -17.97 -31.05
N ALA A 129 -10.59 -18.32 -29.83
CA ALA A 129 -9.42 -19.15 -29.53
C ALA A 129 -9.81 -20.36 -28.68
N THR A 130 -9.02 -21.43 -28.76
CA THR A 130 -9.13 -22.55 -27.84
C THR A 130 -8.11 -22.37 -26.74
N VAL A 131 -8.57 -22.25 -25.49
CA VAL A 131 -7.74 -22.03 -24.31
C VAL A 131 -7.86 -23.22 -23.36
N THR A 132 -6.72 -23.64 -22.81
CA THR A 132 -6.65 -24.66 -21.75
C THR A 132 -6.40 -23.95 -20.42
N PHE A 133 -7.44 -23.91 -19.59
CA PHE A 133 -7.41 -23.42 -18.22
C PHE A 133 -6.70 -24.43 -17.31
N THR A 134 -5.82 -23.94 -16.45
CA THR A 134 -5.02 -24.70 -15.50
C THR A 134 -5.40 -24.37 -14.05
N PRO A 135 -5.41 -25.36 -13.12
CA PRO A 135 -5.86 -25.16 -11.74
C PRO A 135 -5.11 -24.10 -10.91
N ASP A 136 -3.82 -23.90 -11.21
CA ASP A 136 -2.93 -23.12 -10.34
C ASP A 136 -2.94 -21.62 -10.67
N PHE A 137 -3.27 -21.25 -11.91
CA PHE A 137 -3.11 -19.88 -12.42
C PHE A 137 -4.39 -19.30 -13.02
N ASP A 138 -5.30 -20.13 -13.54
CA ASP A 138 -6.46 -19.64 -14.29
C ASP A 138 -7.74 -19.67 -13.48
N ALA A 139 -8.51 -18.58 -13.58
CA ALA A 139 -9.88 -18.49 -13.08
C ALA A 139 -10.76 -17.80 -14.10
N ILE A 140 -12.03 -18.22 -14.20
CA ILE A 140 -13.04 -17.49 -14.98
C ILE A 140 -13.75 -16.55 -14.03
N ASN A 141 -13.62 -15.25 -14.27
CA ASN A 141 -14.35 -14.24 -13.53
C ASN A 141 -15.84 -14.25 -13.93
N GLY A 142 -16.69 -13.93 -12.97
CA GLY A 142 -18.12 -13.87 -13.14
C GLY A 142 -18.70 -12.66 -12.42
N PHE A 143 -19.82 -12.18 -12.95
CA PHE A 143 -20.56 -11.08 -12.35
C PHE A 143 -21.14 -11.47 -10.98
N GLY A 144 -20.93 -10.65 -9.95
CA GLY A 144 -21.42 -10.90 -8.59
C GLY A 144 -22.41 -9.83 -8.11
N LEU A 145 -23.50 -10.25 -7.45
CA LEU A 145 -24.46 -9.35 -6.82
C LEU A 145 -24.27 -9.29 -5.31
N GLU A 146 -24.05 -8.09 -4.79
CA GLU A 146 -23.86 -7.87 -3.35
C GLU A 146 -25.16 -7.45 -2.65
N TYR A 147 -25.50 -8.12 -1.54
CA TYR A 147 -26.70 -7.81 -0.75
C TYR A 147 -26.50 -7.97 0.76
N VAL A 148 -27.30 -7.23 1.54
CA VAL A 148 -27.40 -7.35 2.99
C VAL A 148 -28.69 -8.07 3.35
N LEU A 149 -28.60 -9.09 4.21
CA LEU A 149 -29.75 -9.91 4.61
C LEU A 149 -30.74 -9.10 5.48
N MET A 150 -32.00 -9.00 5.07
CA MET A 150 -33.06 -8.46 5.93
C MET A 150 -33.45 -9.50 6.98
N THR A 151 -33.06 -9.30 8.24
CA THR A 151 -33.60 -10.10 9.36
C THR A 151 -35.04 -9.68 9.64
N SER A 152 -35.98 -10.60 9.45
CA SER A 152 -37.39 -10.39 9.79
C SER A 152 -37.58 -10.31 11.31
N THR A 153 -37.58 -9.10 11.86
CA THR A 153 -38.17 -8.83 13.19
C THR A 153 -39.22 -7.75 13.07
N SER A 154 -40.48 -8.17 13.16
CA SER A 154 -41.67 -7.35 13.31
C SER A 154 -41.87 -6.94 14.77
N SER A 155 -42.22 -5.68 15.01
CA SER A 155 -43.50 -5.25 15.61
C SER A 155 -43.42 -3.90 16.36
N ASN A 156 -44.31 -3.00 15.95
CA ASN A 156 -45.05 -1.99 16.70
C ASN A 156 -44.35 -1.21 17.83
N SER A 157 -44.33 0.13 17.67
CA SER A 157 -45.04 1.05 18.58
C SER A 157 -45.09 2.46 17.97
N ALA A 158 -46.28 2.87 17.51
CA ALA A 158 -46.65 4.28 17.44
C ALA A 158 -47.10 4.75 18.82
N PRO A 159 -46.92 6.04 19.16
CA PRO A 159 -48.09 6.86 19.49
C PRO A 159 -47.99 8.26 18.85
N THR A 160 -48.97 8.68 18.04
CA THR A 160 -50.21 9.41 18.43
C THR A 160 -50.04 10.93 18.42
N LYS A 161 -50.77 11.57 17.50
CA LYS A 161 -51.02 13.02 17.42
C LYS A 161 -51.63 13.55 18.73
N THR A 162 -51.23 14.76 19.15
CA THR A 162 -52.16 15.67 19.84
C THR A 162 -51.86 17.10 19.41
N GLU A 163 -52.93 17.76 19.01
CA GLU A 163 -53.02 19.12 18.49
C GLU A 163 -53.32 20.09 19.65
N ALA A 164 -52.97 21.36 19.41
CA ALA A 164 -53.71 22.57 19.81
C ALA A 164 -53.09 23.52 20.87
N THR A 165 -53.02 24.79 20.41
CA THR A 165 -53.53 26.02 21.08
C THR A 165 -52.51 27.07 21.52
N SER A 166 -52.37 28.07 20.64
CA SER A 166 -52.29 29.52 20.83
C SER A 166 -52.07 30.13 22.22
N THR A 167 -51.25 31.18 22.27
CA THR A 167 -51.67 32.46 22.89
C THR A 167 -50.99 33.67 22.23
N SER A 168 -51.82 34.69 22.03
CA SER A 168 -51.63 36.04 21.48
C SER A 168 -50.75 36.94 22.38
N SER A 169 -50.25 38.12 22.00
CA SER A 169 -50.96 39.30 21.48
C SER A 169 -50.04 40.51 21.24
N ASN A 170 -50.33 41.24 20.15
CA ASN A 170 -50.41 42.71 19.95
C ASN A 170 -49.35 43.66 20.53
N SER A 171 -48.81 44.57 19.68
CA SER A 171 -49.38 45.93 19.46
C SER A 171 -48.51 46.79 18.51
N ALA A 172 -49.17 47.47 17.57
CA ALA A 172 -48.68 48.56 16.69
C ALA A 172 -48.74 49.93 17.44
N PRO A 173 -48.65 51.15 16.83
CA PRO A 173 -48.46 51.54 15.41
C PRO A 173 -47.62 52.83 15.12
N THR A 174 -47.61 53.27 13.84
CA THR A 174 -47.63 54.67 13.31
C THR A 174 -46.33 55.50 13.32
N LYS A 175 -45.97 56.38 12.35
CA LYS A 175 -46.42 56.78 11.00
C LYS A 175 -45.48 57.93 10.53
N THR A 176 -45.38 58.15 9.21
CA THR A 176 -45.04 59.43 8.48
C THR A 176 -43.66 60.06 8.69
N GLY A 177 -42.96 60.64 7.71
CA GLY A 177 -43.25 60.93 6.30
C GLY A 177 -42.35 62.08 5.80
N ALA A 178 -42.13 62.10 4.48
CA ALA A 178 -41.86 63.25 3.61
C ALA A 178 -40.42 63.83 3.42
N THR A 179 -39.83 63.45 2.28
CA THR A 179 -39.47 64.26 1.08
C THR A 179 -38.45 65.41 1.09
N THR A 180 -37.67 65.43 -0.02
CA THR A 180 -37.10 66.56 -0.82
C THR A 180 -35.85 67.31 -0.33
N ILE A 181 -34.92 67.84 -1.14
CA ILE A 181 -34.46 67.80 -2.55
C ILE A 181 -33.14 68.63 -2.59
N ALA A 182 -32.24 68.33 -3.56
CA ALA A 182 -31.21 69.19 -4.18
C ALA A 182 -29.87 69.52 -3.46
N SER A 183 -28.80 68.85 -3.92
CA SER A 183 -27.68 69.35 -4.77
C SER A 183 -27.37 70.86 -4.87
N PRO A 184 -26.19 71.25 -5.41
CA PRO A 184 -24.82 70.77 -5.15
C PRO A 184 -23.84 71.97 -5.08
N SER A 185 -22.53 71.70 -5.02
CA SER A 185 -21.49 72.30 -5.89
C SER A 185 -20.17 72.65 -5.19
N SER A 186 -19.10 72.19 -5.86
CA SER A 186 -17.79 72.85 -6.04
C SER A 186 -16.89 72.99 -4.81
N SER A 187 -15.58 72.80 -4.85
CA SER A 187 -14.60 72.44 -5.89
C SER A 187 -13.22 72.61 -5.23
N THR A 188 -12.21 71.82 -5.65
CA THR A 188 -10.77 72.21 -5.76
C THR A 188 -10.04 72.73 -4.50
N GLU A 189 -8.77 72.45 -4.20
CA GLU A 189 -7.69 71.64 -4.77
C GLU A 189 -6.51 71.76 -3.77
N SER A 190 -5.58 70.81 -3.84
CA SER A 190 -4.12 70.97 -3.67
C SER A 190 -3.46 71.56 -2.40
N GLY A 191 -2.51 70.78 -1.84
CA GLY A 191 -1.11 71.25 -1.77
C GLY A 191 -0.40 71.38 -0.40
N ASN A 192 0.39 70.35 -0.07
CA ASN A 192 1.79 70.40 0.42
C ASN A 192 2.20 71.00 1.80
N SER A 193 2.55 70.06 2.69
CA SER A 193 3.92 69.79 3.22
C SER A 193 4.60 70.67 4.29
N LEU A 194 5.12 69.93 5.31
CA LEU A 194 6.29 70.14 6.19
C LEU A 194 6.18 71.27 7.24
N SER A 195 6.74 71.23 8.46
CA SER A 195 7.33 70.25 9.40
C SER A 195 8.07 71.07 10.47
N ARG A 196 7.98 70.69 11.76
CA ARG A 196 9.00 70.74 12.85
C ARG A 196 8.54 71.37 14.18
N GLY A 197 8.70 70.60 15.27
CA GLY A 197 8.98 71.06 16.65
C GLY A 197 7.79 70.96 17.64
N ALA A 198 7.60 69.84 18.34
CA ALA A 198 8.08 69.53 19.72
C ALA A 198 7.27 70.25 20.85
N ILE A 199 6.24 69.59 21.40
CA ILE A 199 6.21 68.77 22.65
C ILE A 199 6.21 69.60 23.96
N ALA A 200 5.07 69.55 24.67
CA ALA A 200 5.01 69.32 26.12
C ALA A 200 3.54 69.09 26.54
N GLY A 201 3.19 67.87 26.98
CA GLY A 201 2.01 67.73 27.86
C GLY A 201 1.19 66.45 27.95
N ILE A 202 1.33 65.39 27.14
CA ILE A 202 0.59 64.12 27.35
C ILE A 202 1.37 62.89 26.81
N VAL A 203 2.49 62.49 27.42
CA VAL A 203 3.21 61.26 27.03
C VAL A 203 3.41 60.25 28.17
N VAL A 204 3.18 60.60 29.44
CA VAL A 204 3.39 59.63 30.55
C VAL A 204 2.18 58.73 30.81
N ALA A 205 0.96 59.14 30.45
CA ALA A 205 -0.24 58.28 30.63
C ALA A 205 -0.42 57.24 29.50
N ALA A 206 -0.01 57.56 28.27
CA ALA A 206 -0.19 56.67 27.12
C ALA A 206 0.78 55.49 27.15
N VAL A 207 2.03 55.67 27.60
CA VAL A 207 3.02 54.57 27.64
C VAL A 207 2.73 53.58 28.77
N ALA A 208 2.26 54.06 29.93
CA ALA A 208 1.83 53.18 31.02
C ALA A 208 0.51 52.45 30.69
N PHE A 209 -0.44 53.12 30.03
CA PHE A 209 -1.68 52.48 29.58
C PHE A 209 -1.41 51.46 28.47
N ILE A 210 -0.54 51.75 27.51
CA ILE A 210 -0.15 50.79 26.46
C ILE A 210 0.66 49.62 27.05
N ALA A 211 1.53 49.84 28.04
CA ALA A 211 2.26 48.75 28.69
C ALA A 211 1.36 47.88 29.58
N ILE A 212 0.38 48.46 30.29
CA ILE A 212 -0.61 47.72 31.08
C ILE A 212 -1.60 46.99 30.16
N VAL A 213 -2.06 47.62 29.08
CA VAL A 213 -2.89 46.97 28.06
C VAL A 213 -2.10 45.86 27.38
N ALA A 214 -0.82 46.04 27.04
CA ALA A 214 0.02 44.99 26.47
C ALA A 214 0.29 43.86 27.46
N LEU A 215 0.51 44.13 28.76
CA LEU A 215 0.69 43.09 29.78
C LEU A 215 -0.61 42.35 30.11
N VAL A 216 -1.75 43.03 30.13
CA VAL A 216 -3.08 42.43 30.32
C VAL A 216 -3.50 41.67 29.07
N TRP A 217 -3.20 42.17 27.87
CA TRP A 217 -3.46 41.51 26.59
C TRP A 217 -2.55 40.29 26.40
N ASN A 218 -1.29 40.36 26.82
CA ASN A 218 -0.37 39.23 26.78
C ASN A 218 -0.70 38.19 27.86
N ARG A 219 -1.13 38.60 29.07
CA ARG A 219 -1.64 37.66 30.10
C ARG A 219 -2.95 37.01 29.70
N THR A 220 -3.91 37.74 29.16
CA THR A 220 -5.19 37.16 28.69
C THR A 220 -4.99 36.24 27.49
N LYS A 221 -4.08 36.55 26.57
CA LYS A 221 -3.72 35.62 25.48
C LYS A 221 -2.94 34.40 25.97
N ILE A 222 -2.07 34.51 26.97
CA ILE A 222 -1.38 33.35 27.56
C ILE A 222 -2.36 32.47 28.33
N THR A 223 -3.27 33.01 29.15
CA THR A 223 -4.28 32.20 29.87
C THR A 223 -5.30 31.58 28.90
N ALA A 224 -5.67 32.28 27.82
CA ALA A 224 -6.52 31.72 26.76
C ALA A 224 -5.79 30.68 25.88
N TRP A 225 -4.49 30.85 25.67
CA TRP A 225 -3.63 29.88 24.96
C TRP A 225 -3.38 28.62 25.82
N VAL A 226 -3.19 28.78 27.13
CA VAL A 226 -3.07 27.66 28.09
C VAL A 226 -4.40 26.91 28.22
N HIS A 227 -5.54 27.60 28.38
CA HIS A 227 -6.86 26.94 28.39
C HIS A 227 -7.23 26.27 27.06
N ARG A 228 -6.76 26.77 25.91
CA ARG A 228 -6.94 26.13 24.59
C ARG A 228 -6.13 24.84 24.43
N LYS A 229 -5.00 24.69 25.12
CA LYS A 229 -4.17 23.47 25.02
C LYS A 229 -4.55 22.38 26.02
N THR A 230 -5.31 22.68 27.07
CA THR A 230 -5.67 21.72 28.13
C THR A 230 -7.15 21.34 28.18
N ALA A 231 -7.99 21.81 27.26
CA ALA A 231 -9.39 21.39 27.19
C ALA A 231 -9.56 20.10 26.35
N PRO A 232 -10.38 19.12 26.79
CA PRO A 232 -10.62 17.89 26.04
C PRO A 232 -11.20 18.19 24.64
N ARG A 233 -10.58 17.59 23.63
CA ARG A 233 -10.76 17.85 22.19
C ARG A 233 -12.05 17.27 21.59
N SER A 234 -13.15 17.18 22.34
CA SER A 234 -14.40 16.56 21.84
C SER A 234 -15.59 17.51 21.68
N SER A 235 -15.47 18.79 22.04
CA SER A 235 -16.62 19.73 22.02
C SER A 235 -16.39 21.07 21.29
N GLN A 236 -15.28 21.28 20.58
CA GLN A 236 -15.02 22.50 19.80
C GLN A 236 -14.78 22.29 18.31
N MET A 237 -15.27 21.20 17.72
CA MET A 237 -15.54 21.17 16.28
C MET A 237 -16.87 21.88 15.99
N GLU A 238 -16.97 23.14 16.41
CA GLU A 238 -17.95 24.04 15.81
C GLU A 238 -17.34 24.48 14.48
N GLN A 239 -17.96 23.99 13.42
CA GLN A 239 -17.66 24.13 12.01
C GLN A 239 -17.00 25.49 11.67
N LYS A 240 -15.67 25.55 11.64
CA LYS A 240 -14.95 26.75 11.22
C LYS A 240 -14.96 26.78 9.68
N ASN A 241 -15.90 27.52 9.12
CA ASN A 241 -16.03 27.68 7.68
C ASN A 241 -14.80 28.40 7.10
N VAL A 242 -14.37 27.97 5.91
CA VAL A 242 -13.24 28.57 5.17
C VAL A 242 -13.58 29.98 4.67
N LEU A 243 -14.87 30.34 4.60
CA LEU A 243 -15.37 31.65 4.19
C LEU A 243 -16.10 32.34 5.34
N ASP A 244 -15.63 33.54 5.69
CA ASP A 244 -16.30 34.42 6.65
C ASP A 244 -17.30 35.39 5.98
N PRO A 245 -18.55 35.47 6.48
CA PRO A 245 -19.57 36.39 5.95
C PRO A 245 -19.20 37.85 6.18
N TRP A 246 -19.57 38.72 5.24
CA TRP A 246 -19.24 40.16 5.17
C TRP A 246 -17.75 40.48 4.98
N VAL A 247 -16.89 39.47 4.94
CA VAL A 247 -15.48 39.60 4.58
C VAL A 247 -15.27 39.09 3.15
N HIS A 248 -15.74 37.88 2.86
CA HIS A 248 -15.51 37.24 1.56
C HIS A 248 -16.78 37.17 0.68
N TYR A 249 -17.95 37.31 1.28
CA TYR A 249 -19.24 37.27 0.57
C TYR A 249 -20.34 37.97 1.37
N VAL A 250 -21.44 38.31 0.70
CA VAL A 250 -22.65 38.85 1.31
C VAL A 250 -23.58 37.68 1.69
N PRO A 251 -23.84 37.40 2.98
CA PRO A 251 -24.76 36.35 3.38
C PRO A 251 -26.21 36.78 3.10
N LEU A 252 -26.98 35.84 2.56
CA LEU A 252 -28.42 36.02 2.34
C LEU A 252 -29.19 34.97 3.14
N ASN A 253 -30.38 35.35 3.58
CA ASN A 253 -31.36 34.43 4.14
C ASN A 253 -31.90 33.51 3.04
N LYS A 254 -32.32 32.31 3.42
CA LYS A 254 -32.82 31.29 2.48
C LYS A 254 -34.12 31.71 1.78
N ASP A 255 -34.90 32.59 2.38
CA ASP A 255 -36.13 33.15 1.83
C ASP A 255 -35.86 34.37 0.92
N ALA A 256 -34.62 34.86 0.88
CA ALA A 256 -34.11 35.89 -0.02
C ALA A 256 -34.91 37.21 0.02
N ASN A 257 -35.63 37.47 1.10
CA ASN A 257 -36.53 38.62 1.24
C ASN A 257 -35.77 39.96 1.28
N GLU A 258 -34.51 39.93 1.70
CA GLU A 258 -33.60 41.08 1.75
C GLU A 258 -32.86 41.37 0.44
N LEU A 259 -32.96 40.50 -0.58
CA LEU A 259 -32.25 40.69 -1.86
C LEU A 259 -32.51 42.06 -2.51
N PRO A 260 -33.75 42.56 -2.64
CA PRO A 260 -34.00 43.83 -3.31
C PRO A 260 -33.31 45.02 -2.63
N GLU A 261 -33.31 45.03 -1.29
CA GLU A 261 -32.67 46.08 -0.49
C GLU A 261 -31.14 45.95 -0.52
N MET A 262 -30.60 44.73 -0.51
CA MET A 262 -29.16 44.49 -0.63
C MET A 262 -28.62 44.93 -1.99
N VAL A 263 -29.33 44.59 -3.07
CA VAL A 263 -28.97 45.04 -4.43
C VAL A 263 -29.08 46.56 -4.53
N HIS A 264 -30.16 47.15 -4.02
CA HIS A 264 -30.31 48.61 -3.99
C HIS A 264 -29.16 49.29 -3.25
N PHE A 265 -28.77 48.79 -2.07
CA PHE A 265 -27.64 49.30 -1.29
C PHE A 265 -26.31 49.19 -2.06
N PHE A 266 -25.99 48.03 -2.62
CA PHE A 266 -24.72 47.82 -3.31
C PHE A 266 -24.62 48.49 -4.68
N GLU A 267 -25.75 48.73 -5.37
CA GLU A 267 -25.76 49.38 -6.67
C GLU A 267 -25.92 50.91 -6.60
N GLN A 268 -26.65 51.43 -5.61
CA GLN A 268 -27.08 52.84 -5.61
C GLN A 268 -26.47 53.68 -4.48
N ASP A 269 -26.01 53.07 -3.38
CA ASP A 269 -25.32 53.78 -2.30
C ASP A 269 -23.79 53.79 -2.56
N PRO A 270 -23.13 54.95 -2.64
CA PRO A 270 -21.67 55.03 -2.81
C PRO A 270 -20.87 54.31 -1.72
N ALA A 271 -21.36 54.30 -0.46
CA ALA A 271 -20.72 53.55 0.61
C ALA A 271 -20.92 52.03 0.43
N GLY A 272 -22.11 51.64 -0.05
CA GLY A 272 -22.41 50.25 -0.42
C GLY A 272 -21.50 49.75 -1.53
N GLN A 273 -21.31 50.52 -2.61
CA GLN A 273 -20.44 50.16 -3.73
C GLN A 273 -18.98 49.92 -3.28
N GLU A 274 -18.44 50.75 -2.40
CA GLU A 274 -17.08 50.59 -1.88
C GLU A 274 -16.94 49.36 -0.96
N ILE A 275 -17.97 49.09 -0.16
CA ILE A 275 -18.03 47.86 0.65
C ILE A 275 -18.13 46.63 -0.25
N ALA A 276 -18.96 46.66 -1.31
CA ALA A 276 -19.06 45.57 -2.28
C ALA A 276 -17.72 45.29 -2.96
N ARG A 277 -17.01 46.34 -3.40
CA ARG A 277 -15.67 46.24 -3.99
C ARG A 277 -14.70 45.58 -3.02
N THR A 278 -14.69 46.03 -1.76
CA THR A 278 -13.81 45.49 -0.72
C THR A 278 -14.09 44.01 -0.46
N ILE A 279 -15.37 43.62 -0.31
CA ILE A 279 -15.76 42.22 -0.10
C ILE A 279 -15.40 41.35 -1.31
N GLY A 280 -15.59 41.87 -2.54
CA GLY A 280 -15.22 41.18 -3.76
C GLY A 280 -13.71 40.93 -3.89
N GLU A 281 -12.90 41.95 -3.58
CA GLU A 281 -11.43 41.85 -3.61
C GLU A 281 -10.88 40.92 -2.52
N GLU A 282 -11.40 41.02 -1.30
CA GLU A 282 -11.02 40.12 -0.20
C GLU A 282 -11.45 38.68 -0.47
N GLY A 283 -12.67 38.47 -0.99
CA GLY A 283 -13.16 37.16 -1.40
C GLY A 283 -12.30 36.54 -2.51
N GLN A 284 -11.94 37.33 -3.53
CA GLN A 284 -11.09 36.88 -4.62
C GLN A 284 -9.65 36.57 -4.14
N SER A 285 -9.05 37.47 -3.34
CA SER A 285 -7.71 37.27 -2.80
C SER A 285 -7.62 36.06 -1.90
N TRP A 286 -8.65 35.81 -1.09
CA TRP A 286 -8.73 34.66 -0.20
C TRP A 286 -8.90 33.35 -0.96
N ALA A 287 -9.82 33.29 -1.93
CA ALA A 287 -10.00 32.12 -2.78
C ALA A 287 -8.71 31.74 -3.52
N ALA A 288 -7.97 32.72 -4.05
CA ALA A 288 -6.67 32.48 -4.69
C ALA A 288 -5.59 31.94 -3.75
N LYS A 289 -5.73 32.13 -2.43
CA LYS A 289 -4.77 31.66 -1.41
C LYS A 289 -5.14 30.31 -0.80
N THR A 290 -6.43 29.98 -0.73
CA THR A 290 -6.92 28.81 0.06
C THR A 290 -7.64 27.75 -0.77
N LEU A 291 -7.87 27.99 -2.06
CA LEU A 291 -8.48 27.04 -2.99
C LEU A 291 -7.57 26.82 -4.20
N ARG A 292 -6.24 26.75 -3.98
CA ARG A 292 -5.29 26.38 -5.04
C ARG A 292 -5.40 24.89 -5.33
N ASN A 293 -4.89 24.45 -6.48
CA ASN A 293 -4.86 23.03 -6.83
C ASN A 293 -4.15 22.21 -5.73
N ASP A 294 -2.98 22.67 -5.27
CA ASP A 294 -2.24 22.04 -4.16
C ASP A 294 -3.08 21.91 -2.87
N ASP A 295 -3.91 22.92 -2.55
CA ASP A 295 -4.76 22.88 -1.36
C ASP A 295 -5.87 21.81 -1.50
N MET A 296 -6.36 21.60 -2.73
CA MET A 296 -7.37 20.57 -3.04
C MET A 296 -6.75 19.17 -3.04
N ASP A 297 -5.53 19.02 -3.56
CA ASP A 297 -4.81 17.75 -3.57
C ASP A 297 -4.48 17.31 -2.14
N VAL A 298 -3.94 18.23 -1.32
CA VAL A 298 -3.67 17.97 0.11
C VAL A 298 -4.97 17.70 0.87
N TYR A 299 -6.06 18.42 0.57
CA TYR A 299 -7.35 18.17 1.20
C TYR A 299 -7.89 16.77 0.85
N MET A 300 -7.89 16.40 -0.43
CA MET A 300 -8.37 15.10 -0.89
C MET A 300 -7.51 13.97 -0.35
N PHE A 301 -6.18 14.12 -0.41
CA PHE A 301 -5.25 13.15 0.16
C PHE A 301 -5.52 12.94 1.65
N ARG A 302 -5.60 14.03 2.44
CA ARG A 302 -5.88 13.93 3.87
C ARG A 302 -7.26 13.37 4.18
N LEU A 303 -8.27 13.73 3.38
CA LEU A 303 -9.62 13.17 3.52
C LEU A 303 -9.60 11.66 3.29
N MET A 304 -8.92 11.20 2.25
CA MET A 304 -8.79 9.78 1.94
C MET A 304 -7.99 9.03 3.01
N LEU A 305 -6.94 9.63 3.56
CA LEU A 305 -6.19 9.05 4.69
C LEU A 305 -7.04 8.92 5.96
N GLU A 306 -7.78 9.97 6.35
CA GLU A 306 -8.66 9.91 7.52
C GLU A 306 -9.85 8.97 7.28
N TYR A 307 -10.37 8.92 6.06
CA TYR A 307 -11.40 7.97 5.67
C TYR A 307 -10.89 6.54 5.77
N ALA A 308 -9.73 6.24 5.18
CA ALA A 308 -9.07 4.94 5.30
C ALA A 308 -8.80 4.58 6.76
N ARG A 309 -8.35 5.53 7.58
CA ARG A 309 -8.14 5.35 9.03
C ARG A 309 -9.43 5.02 9.77
N VAL A 310 -10.57 5.58 9.38
CA VAL A 310 -11.87 5.26 9.98
C VAL A 310 -12.40 3.90 9.52
N GLN A 311 -12.11 3.50 8.28
CA GLN A 311 -12.54 2.24 7.68
C GLN A 311 -11.68 1.04 8.11
N ASP A 312 -10.43 1.23 8.54
CA ASP A 312 -9.57 0.11 8.94
C ASP A 312 -10.06 -0.53 10.25
N ASP A 313 -10.16 -1.86 10.29
CA ASP A 313 -10.60 -2.62 11.47
C ASP A 313 -9.64 -2.46 12.66
N ARG A 314 -8.38 -2.12 12.39
CA ARG A 314 -7.34 -1.76 13.36
C ARG A 314 -7.27 -0.25 13.60
N ARG A 315 -8.30 0.53 13.27
CA ARG A 315 -8.35 2.00 13.50
C ARG A 315 -7.98 2.43 14.92
N GLU A 316 -8.20 1.56 15.91
CA GLU A 316 -7.82 1.81 17.31
C GLU A 316 -6.30 1.72 17.55
N LYS A 317 -5.55 1.20 16.58
CA LYS A 317 -4.10 1.05 16.52
C LYS A 317 -3.45 1.92 15.43
N LEU A 318 -4.24 2.63 14.61
CA LEU A 318 -3.75 3.47 13.51
C LEU A 318 -3.73 4.96 13.90
N GLY A 319 -2.52 5.46 14.09
CA GLY A 319 -2.17 6.85 14.37
C GLY A 319 -0.80 6.92 15.05
N PHE A 320 -0.11 8.06 14.93
CA PHE A 320 1.07 8.35 15.75
C PHE A 320 0.63 8.43 17.22
N ILE A 321 0.77 7.31 17.94
CA ILE A 321 0.58 7.25 19.38
C ILE A 321 1.77 7.98 19.99
N SER A 322 1.53 9.22 20.45
CA SER A 322 2.45 9.91 21.36
C SER A 322 2.81 8.94 22.48
N LEU A 323 4.08 8.56 22.56
CA LEU A 323 4.67 7.73 23.62
C LEU A 323 4.07 8.10 24.98
N GLY A 324 3.15 7.26 25.48
CA GLY A 324 2.40 7.58 26.68
C GLY A 324 1.12 6.77 26.87
N GLY A 325 1.25 5.44 27.06
CA GLY A 325 0.27 4.64 27.80
C GLY A 325 -0.43 3.50 27.04
N ASN A 326 0.24 2.34 26.98
CA ASN A 326 -0.22 0.93 26.99
C ASN A 326 -1.42 0.53 26.11
N ILE A 327 -1.36 -0.43 25.17
CA ILE A 327 -0.57 -1.67 25.11
C ILE A 327 -0.23 -1.97 23.64
N MET A 328 1.07 -1.96 23.29
CA MET A 328 1.59 -2.67 22.12
C MET A 328 2.49 -3.78 22.68
N VAL A 329 2.27 -5.02 22.24
CA VAL A 329 3.29 -6.06 22.37
C VAL A 329 4.53 -5.52 21.64
N ALA A 330 5.67 -5.48 22.33
CA ALA A 330 6.91 -4.99 21.77
C ALA A 330 7.32 -5.87 20.58
N LEU A 331 7.93 -5.25 19.57
CA LEU A 331 8.58 -6.00 18.50
C LEU A 331 9.69 -6.87 19.08
N PRO A 332 9.98 -8.05 18.49
CA PRO A 332 11.09 -8.87 18.95
C PRO A 332 12.39 -8.05 18.91
N SER A 333 13.25 -8.29 19.88
CA SER A 333 14.53 -7.59 19.97
C SER A 333 15.46 -8.09 18.87
N LYS A 334 16.11 -7.15 18.16
CA LYS A 334 17.28 -7.52 17.36
C LYS A 334 18.41 -7.93 18.32
N PRO A 335 19.09 -9.07 18.10
CA PRO A 335 19.07 -9.90 16.91
C PRO A 335 17.95 -10.97 16.91
N PHE A 336 17.29 -11.11 15.76
CA PHE A 336 16.26 -12.11 15.53
C PHE A 336 16.81 -13.54 15.33
N HIS A 337 18.05 -13.86 15.73
CA HIS A 337 18.74 -15.13 15.42
C HIS A 337 18.78 -16.11 16.60
N TRP A 338 19.08 -17.38 16.35
CA TRP A 338 19.26 -18.36 17.44
C TRP A 338 20.42 -17.91 18.34
N PRO A 339 20.26 -17.97 19.67
CA PRO A 339 21.38 -17.74 20.58
C PRO A 339 22.47 -18.81 20.34
N GLY A 340 23.59 -18.41 19.75
CA GLY A 340 24.69 -19.33 19.43
C GLY A 340 24.60 -20.01 18.05
N GLY A 341 23.61 -19.65 17.23
CA GLY A 341 23.39 -20.27 15.91
C GLY A 341 22.35 -21.38 15.89
N ILE A 342 21.97 -21.80 14.68
CA ILE A 342 21.07 -22.94 14.47
C ILE A 342 21.67 -24.19 15.16
N PRO A 343 20.94 -24.87 16.06
CA PRO A 343 21.42 -26.08 16.73
C PRO A 343 21.79 -27.17 15.73
N ALA A 344 22.87 -27.92 15.99
CA ALA A 344 23.39 -28.93 15.07
C ALA A 344 22.40 -30.09 14.78
N GLU A 345 21.40 -30.30 15.64
CA GLU A 345 20.34 -31.28 15.45
C GLU A 345 19.26 -30.81 14.46
N VAL A 346 19.10 -29.51 14.27
CA VAL A 346 18.16 -28.92 13.30
C VAL A 346 18.83 -28.94 11.92
N LYS A 347 18.39 -29.87 11.07
CA LYS A 347 18.96 -30.09 9.74
C LYS A 347 17.89 -30.02 8.67
N ALA A 348 18.23 -29.47 7.52
CA ALA A 348 17.39 -29.58 6.34
C ALA A 348 17.18 -31.05 5.95
N ASP A 349 16.03 -31.35 5.37
CA ASP A 349 15.72 -32.68 4.87
C ASP A 349 16.68 -33.08 3.74
N PRO A 350 17.12 -34.35 3.65
CA PRO A 350 17.93 -34.77 2.51
C PRO A 350 17.18 -34.71 1.17
N ASN A 351 15.85 -34.82 1.16
CA ASN A 351 15.04 -34.75 -0.06
C ASN A 351 14.44 -33.36 -0.27
N GLY A 352 14.92 -32.66 -1.29
CA GLY A 352 14.37 -31.36 -1.71
C GLY A 352 13.31 -31.43 -2.81
N ASP A 353 13.29 -32.53 -3.57
CA ASP A 353 12.36 -32.77 -4.66
C ASP A 353 11.16 -33.56 -4.12
N ILE A 354 10.29 -32.85 -3.42
CA ILE A 354 9.14 -33.42 -2.70
C ILE A 354 7.86 -32.71 -3.13
N THR A 355 6.83 -33.49 -3.44
CA THR A 355 5.53 -32.96 -3.86
C THR A 355 4.76 -32.38 -2.66
N ARG A 356 3.79 -31.50 -2.93
CA ARG A 356 2.93 -30.91 -1.89
C ARG A 356 2.23 -31.97 -1.03
N ASP A 357 1.73 -33.05 -1.62
CA ASP A 357 1.07 -34.14 -0.88
C ASP A 357 2.04 -34.88 0.04
N GLU A 358 3.28 -35.09 -0.42
CA GLU A 358 4.33 -35.69 0.41
C GLU A 358 4.74 -34.75 1.54
N ILE A 359 4.86 -33.43 1.30
CA ILE A 359 5.10 -32.45 2.38
C ILE A 359 3.98 -32.50 3.41
N ASN A 360 2.72 -32.49 2.97
CA ASN A 360 1.54 -32.55 3.84
C ASN A 360 1.55 -33.83 4.69
N GLU A 361 1.87 -34.98 4.08
CA GLU A 361 1.97 -36.24 4.79
C GLU A 361 3.13 -36.24 5.77
N GLN A 362 4.32 -35.74 5.42
CA GLN A 362 5.48 -35.70 6.31
C GLN A 362 5.29 -34.74 7.48
N ALA A 363 4.58 -33.62 7.27
CA ALA A 363 4.45 -32.55 8.26
C ALA A 363 3.29 -32.74 9.26
N LYS A 364 2.31 -33.60 8.98
CA LYS A 364 1.09 -33.67 9.81
C LYS A 364 1.35 -33.91 11.30
N GLY A 365 2.32 -34.77 11.64
CA GLY A 365 2.69 -35.02 13.04
C GLY A 365 3.27 -33.78 13.72
N TRP A 366 4.13 -33.04 13.01
CA TRP A 366 4.71 -31.78 13.49
C TRP A 366 3.64 -30.72 13.72
N LEU A 367 2.71 -30.54 12.78
CA LEU A 367 1.65 -29.54 12.90
C LEU A 367 0.74 -29.79 14.11
N LEU A 368 0.39 -31.06 14.37
CA LEU A 368 -0.35 -31.43 15.58
C LEU A 368 0.48 -31.18 16.84
N PHE A 369 1.79 -31.46 16.82
CA PHE A 369 2.67 -31.20 17.95
C PHE A 369 2.72 -29.71 18.28
N VAL A 370 2.88 -28.83 17.30
CA VAL A 370 2.87 -27.39 17.52
C VAL A 370 1.52 -26.95 18.07
N GLU A 371 0.41 -27.43 17.49
CA GLU A 371 -0.95 -27.12 17.95
C GLU A 371 -1.17 -27.48 19.43
N GLU A 372 -0.66 -28.63 19.88
CA GLU A 372 -0.81 -29.08 21.27
C GLU A 372 0.18 -28.44 22.25
N LYS A 373 1.32 -27.93 21.78
CA LYS A 373 2.41 -27.43 22.63
C LYS A 373 2.54 -25.92 22.65
N TRP A 374 1.98 -25.23 21.67
CA TRP A 374 1.99 -23.78 21.64
C TRP A 374 1.22 -23.20 22.84
N VAL A 375 1.83 -22.24 23.53
CA VAL A 375 1.17 -21.52 24.64
C VAL A 375 0.89 -20.08 24.21
N PRO A 376 -0.39 -19.69 24.02
CA PRO A 376 -0.77 -18.31 23.74
C PRO A 376 -0.20 -17.35 24.77
N ARG A 377 0.28 -16.18 24.33
CA ARG A 377 0.75 -15.13 25.25
C ARG A 377 -0.34 -14.75 26.26
N ASP A 378 -1.58 -14.65 25.80
CA ASP A 378 -2.77 -14.34 26.62
C ASP A 378 -2.99 -15.33 27.79
N ASP A 379 -2.46 -16.55 27.69
CA ASP A 379 -2.54 -17.58 28.73
C ASP A 379 -1.33 -17.55 29.70
N THR A 380 -0.48 -16.54 29.60
CA THR A 380 0.74 -16.38 30.41
C THR A 380 0.79 -15.06 31.17
N ASN A 381 1.77 -14.94 32.07
CA ASN A 381 2.11 -13.68 32.74
C ASN A 381 3.32 -12.97 32.08
N VAL A 382 3.57 -13.23 30.80
CA VAL A 382 4.70 -12.62 30.08
C VAL A 382 4.36 -11.16 29.79
N PRO A 383 5.24 -10.19 30.15
CA PRO A 383 5.00 -8.78 29.87
C PRO A 383 4.89 -8.50 28.37
N ASP A 384 4.03 -7.55 27.98
CA ASP A 384 3.92 -7.08 26.58
C ASP A 384 5.26 -6.54 26.04
N GLU A 385 6.13 -6.05 26.92
CA GLU A 385 7.47 -5.55 26.56
C GLU A 385 8.44 -6.66 26.10
N ASP A 386 8.13 -7.94 26.35
CA ASP A 386 8.94 -9.07 25.90
C ASP A 386 8.52 -9.52 24.50
N GLY A 387 9.06 -8.86 23.47
CA GLY A 387 8.78 -9.17 22.07
C GLY A 387 9.35 -10.49 21.54
N ASP A 388 10.19 -11.17 22.33
CA ASP A 388 10.91 -12.37 21.89
C ASP A 388 10.22 -13.68 22.28
N TYR A 389 9.12 -13.60 23.04
CA TYR A 389 8.44 -14.78 23.58
C TYR A 389 8.02 -15.78 22.49
N GLU A 390 7.36 -15.31 21.43
CA GLU A 390 6.90 -16.15 20.32
C GLU A 390 8.08 -16.77 19.57
N VAL A 391 9.15 -16.01 19.32
CA VAL A 391 10.37 -16.51 18.68
C VAL A 391 11.03 -17.60 19.53
N ARG A 392 11.15 -17.40 20.85
CA ARG A 392 11.71 -18.40 21.77
C ARG A 392 10.89 -19.68 21.82
N GLN A 393 9.55 -19.58 21.80
CA GLN A 393 8.69 -20.77 21.73
C GLN A 393 8.90 -21.53 20.42
N ARG A 394 8.90 -20.87 19.27
CA ARG A 394 9.11 -21.50 17.95
C ARG A 394 10.42 -22.28 17.90
N ARG A 395 11.51 -21.66 18.34
CA ARG A 395 12.82 -22.30 18.45
C ARG A 395 12.81 -23.53 19.35
N SER A 396 12.24 -23.39 20.53
CA SER A 396 12.12 -24.51 21.49
C SER A 396 11.36 -25.68 20.89
N LEU A 397 10.27 -25.43 20.16
CA LEU A 397 9.49 -26.47 19.49
C LEU A 397 10.29 -27.16 18.37
N VAL A 398 10.96 -26.37 17.51
CA VAL A 398 11.80 -26.90 16.42
C VAL A 398 12.92 -27.78 16.97
N GLU A 399 13.64 -27.29 17.98
CA GLU A 399 14.73 -28.02 18.61
C GLU A 399 14.23 -29.30 19.31
N THR A 400 13.08 -29.21 20.01
CA THR A 400 12.46 -30.37 20.66
C THR A 400 12.10 -31.45 19.65
N TRP A 401 11.48 -31.07 18.53
CA TRP A 401 11.08 -32.02 17.49
C TRP A 401 12.27 -32.62 16.76
N ALA A 402 13.31 -31.83 16.48
CA ALA A 402 14.56 -32.31 15.89
C ALA A 402 15.25 -33.35 16.77
N LYS A 403 15.34 -33.09 18.09
CA LYS A 403 16.00 -33.96 19.08
C LYS A 403 15.17 -35.18 19.49
N ALA A 404 13.87 -35.18 19.24
CA ALA A 404 12.97 -36.24 19.67
C ALA A 404 13.34 -37.61 19.05
N SER A 405 12.98 -38.68 19.76
CA SER A 405 13.07 -40.03 19.19
C SER A 405 12.05 -40.23 18.09
N GLN A 406 12.28 -41.21 17.22
CA GLN A 406 11.32 -41.53 16.16
C GLN A 406 9.99 -42.03 16.73
N GLU A 407 10.00 -42.77 17.84
CA GLU A 407 8.75 -43.22 18.49
C GLU A 407 7.91 -42.04 18.97
N PHE A 408 8.55 -40.98 19.48
CA PHE A 408 7.86 -39.75 19.89
C PHE A 408 7.17 -39.10 18.70
N ARG A 409 7.89 -38.88 17.59
CA ARG A 409 7.33 -38.25 16.38
C ARG A 409 6.21 -39.10 15.77
N ASP A 410 6.40 -40.41 15.74
CA ASP A 410 5.40 -41.36 15.25
C ASP A 410 4.10 -41.34 16.07
N SER A 411 4.19 -41.11 17.38
CA SER A 411 3.00 -41.02 18.24
C SER A 411 2.07 -39.85 17.89
N TYR A 412 2.65 -38.73 17.44
CA TYR A 412 1.90 -37.60 16.89
C TYR A 412 1.41 -37.89 15.48
N HIS A 413 2.28 -38.44 14.63
CA HIS A 413 1.98 -38.73 13.22
C HIS A 413 0.79 -39.67 13.03
N GLN A 414 0.67 -40.69 13.88
CA GLN A 414 -0.39 -41.71 13.79
C GLN A 414 -1.80 -41.16 14.05
N ARG A 415 -1.91 -40.09 14.83
CA ARG A 415 -3.20 -39.49 15.23
C ARG A 415 -3.49 -38.15 14.56
N ALA A 416 -2.51 -37.57 13.86
CA ALA A 416 -2.66 -36.28 13.21
C ALA A 416 -3.47 -36.39 11.91
N PRO A 417 -4.42 -35.46 11.67
CA PRO A 417 -5.06 -35.34 10.37
C PRO A 417 -4.08 -34.72 9.35
N THR A 418 -4.12 -35.20 8.11
CA THR A 418 -3.42 -34.54 7.01
C THR A 418 -4.07 -33.18 6.73
N ARG A 419 -3.25 -32.12 6.69
CA ARG A 419 -3.64 -30.75 6.37
C ARG A 419 -2.62 -30.16 5.41
N ASP A 420 -2.97 -29.07 4.73
CA ASP A 420 -2.00 -28.34 3.91
C ASP A 420 -0.90 -27.78 4.80
N ALA A 421 0.36 -28.14 4.53
CA ALA A 421 1.55 -27.69 5.24
C ALA A 421 2.30 -26.57 4.49
N THR A 422 1.89 -26.27 3.25
CA THR A 422 2.57 -25.33 2.35
C THR A 422 1.93 -23.94 2.33
N TYR A 423 0.60 -23.86 2.42
CA TYR A 423 -0.14 -22.60 2.28
C TYR A 423 -1.21 -22.43 3.38
N GLY A 424 -1.51 -21.17 3.72
CA GLY A 424 -2.64 -20.79 4.58
C GLY A 424 -2.31 -20.49 6.04
N ALA A 425 -3.10 -19.57 6.63
CA ALA A 425 -3.02 -19.15 8.03
C ALA A 425 -3.55 -20.19 9.03
N SER A 426 -4.03 -21.34 8.55
CA SER A 426 -4.57 -22.45 9.37
C SER A 426 -3.55 -23.55 9.68
N ARG A 427 -2.31 -23.42 9.19
CA ARG A 427 -1.24 -24.42 9.40
C ARG A 427 -0.84 -24.54 10.86
N TYR A 428 -0.63 -23.39 11.47
CA TYR A 428 -0.23 -23.21 12.86
C TYR A 428 -1.32 -22.41 13.59
N PRO A 429 -1.36 -22.49 14.93
CA PRO A 429 -2.17 -21.57 15.72
C PRO A 429 -1.89 -20.11 15.30
N LYS A 430 -2.93 -19.27 15.16
CA LYS A 430 -2.79 -17.90 14.64
C LYS A 430 -1.74 -17.07 15.41
N ASN A 431 -1.71 -17.25 16.72
CA ASN A 431 -0.75 -16.65 17.63
C ASN A 431 0.67 -17.22 17.53
N ALA A 432 0.86 -18.40 16.93
CA ALA A 432 2.18 -18.92 16.56
C ALA A 432 2.77 -18.24 15.32
N LEU A 433 1.93 -17.53 14.56
CA LEU A 433 2.31 -16.71 13.41
C LEU A 433 2.36 -15.20 13.77
N GLU A 434 2.08 -14.83 15.02
CA GLU A 434 2.24 -13.45 15.48
C GLU A 434 3.71 -13.04 15.44
N ASN A 435 3.97 -11.82 14.98
CA ASN A 435 5.31 -11.29 14.69
C ASN A 435 6.09 -12.12 13.65
N ASP A 436 5.45 -13.04 12.92
CA ASP A 436 6.03 -13.75 11.77
C ASP A 436 5.82 -12.98 10.46
N HIS A 437 4.68 -12.27 10.35
CA HIS A 437 4.28 -11.44 9.20
C HIS A 437 5.05 -10.12 9.01
N TYR A 438 6.06 -9.84 9.82
CA TYR A 438 6.85 -8.61 9.66
C TYR A 438 7.79 -8.64 8.44
N TYR A 439 7.81 -9.74 7.68
CA TYR A 439 8.74 -9.96 6.57
C TYR A 439 8.04 -10.19 5.21
N TYR A 440 7.18 -9.24 4.82
CA TYR A 440 7.19 -8.85 3.39
C TYR A 440 8.52 -8.17 3.01
N ASP A 441 9.37 -7.84 3.99
CA ASP A 441 10.74 -7.31 3.89
C ASP A 441 11.86 -8.38 3.92
N THR A 442 11.68 -9.59 3.39
CA THR A 442 12.89 -10.33 2.98
C THR A 442 13.44 -9.56 1.78
N PRO A 443 14.58 -8.86 1.89
CA PRO A 443 15.12 -8.13 0.75
C PRO A 443 15.29 -9.16 -0.36
N GLN A 444 14.54 -9.00 -1.46
CA GLN A 444 14.64 -9.96 -2.54
C GLN A 444 16.00 -9.85 -3.22
N LEU A 445 16.62 -8.67 -3.15
CA LEU A 445 18.02 -8.44 -3.44
C LEU A 445 18.88 -8.55 -2.16
N VAL A 446 19.64 -9.65 -2.05
CA VAL A 446 20.52 -9.94 -0.93
C VAL A 446 21.99 -9.86 -1.34
N CYS A 447 22.79 -9.07 -0.64
CA CYS A 447 24.24 -9.19 -0.69
C CYS A 447 24.76 -10.16 0.39
N LEU A 448 25.45 -11.23 -0.03
CA LEU A 448 26.10 -12.19 0.86
C LEU A 448 27.56 -11.81 1.17
N ALA A 449 28.15 -10.93 0.36
CA ALA A 449 29.49 -10.43 0.59
C ALA A 449 29.55 -9.53 1.85
N PRO A 450 30.66 -9.48 2.58
CA PRO A 450 30.79 -8.63 3.75
C PRO A 450 30.77 -7.14 3.37
N LEU A 451 29.84 -6.38 3.96
CA LEU A 451 29.66 -4.93 3.75
C LEU A 451 30.01 -4.07 4.98
N GLY A 452 30.59 -4.68 6.02
CA GLY A 452 30.96 -3.96 7.25
C GLY A 452 32.06 -2.90 7.01
N PRO A 453 32.30 -1.98 7.97
CA PRO A 453 33.27 -0.90 7.82
C PRO A 453 34.72 -1.35 7.49
N SER A 454 35.06 -2.61 7.78
CA SER A 454 36.35 -3.21 7.42
C SER A 454 36.46 -3.67 5.96
N HIS A 455 35.40 -3.55 5.16
CA HIS A 455 35.34 -3.98 3.76
C HIS A 455 34.95 -2.83 2.81
N PRO A 456 35.73 -1.72 2.79
CA PRO A 456 35.40 -0.55 1.97
C PRO A 456 35.32 -0.86 0.48
N VAL A 457 36.15 -1.79 -0.02
CA VAL A 457 36.12 -2.21 -1.44
C VAL A 457 34.78 -2.86 -1.79
N ASN A 458 34.24 -3.73 -0.93
CA ASN A 458 32.94 -4.35 -1.16
C ASN A 458 31.82 -3.31 -1.07
N ARG A 459 31.91 -2.34 -0.15
CA ARG A 459 30.95 -1.22 -0.07
C ARG A 459 30.95 -0.39 -1.36
N SER A 460 32.13 -0.03 -1.89
CA SER A 460 32.27 0.65 -3.19
C SER A 460 31.61 -0.13 -4.33
N LYS A 461 31.86 -1.44 -4.42
CA LYS A 461 31.25 -2.28 -5.47
C LYS A 461 29.74 -2.43 -5.29
N TRP A 462 29.29 -2.51 -4.04
CA TRP A 462 27.88 -2.69 -3.71
C TRP A 462 27.06 -1.46 -4.09
N ILE A 463 27.52 -0.25 -3.74
CA ILE A 463 26.82 0.97 -4.15
C ILE A 463 26.78 1.11 -5.68
N LYS A 464 27.89 0.80 -6.38
CA LYS A 464 27.92 0.78 -7.86
C LYS A 464 26.89 -0.19 -8.44
N LEU A 465 26.81 -1.41 -7.90
CA LEU A 465 25.87 -2.42 -8.38
C LEU A 465 24.41 -1.98 -8.18
N ASN A 466 24.10 -1.33 -7.06
CA ASN A 466 22.76 -0.77 -6.82
C ASN A 466 22.43 0.37 -7.80
N ILE A 467 23.38 1.26 -8.08
CA ILE A 467 23.20 2.33 -9.07
C ILE A 467 22.95 1.74 -10.46
N LEU A 468 23.73 0.73 -10.86
CA LEU A 468 23.54 0.01 -12.13
C LEU A 468 22.22 -0.75 -12.20
N ALA A 469 21.51 -0.96 -11.09
CA ALA A 469 20.21 -1.61 -11.04
C ALA A 469 19.03 -0.63 -11.17
N TYR A 470 19.27 0.67 -11.36
CA TYR A 470 18.23 1.64 -11.72
C TYR A 470 17.97 1.70 -13.23
N ARG A 471 16.82 2.26 -13.61
CA ARG A 471 16.52 2.64 -15.00
C ARG A 471 17.33 3.89 -15.36
N LEU A 472 18.43 3.71 -16.10
CA LEU A 472 19.31 4.80 -16.56
C LEU A 472 19.13 5.07 -18.07
N ASP A 473 17.89 4.93 -18.55
CA ASP A 473 17.47 5.09 -19.93
C ASP A 473 16.55 6.31 -20.11
N GLY A 474 16.58 7.27 -19.17
CA GLY A 474 15.70 8.42 -19.17
C GLY A 474 14.25 8.12 -18.75
N GLU A 475 13.92 6.87 -18.42
CA GLU A 475 12.71 6.54 -17.64
C GLU A 475 13.01 6.55 -16.14
N THR A 476 11.96 6.66 -15.31
CA THR A 476 12.09 6.57 -13.85
C THR A 476 11.69 5.17 -13.40
N GLY A 477 12.48 4.54 -12.53
CA GLY A 477 12.25 3.16 -12.12
C GLY A 477 13.48 2.46 -11.56
N HIS A 478 13.26 1.32 -10.91
CA HIS A 478 14.32 0.34 -10.62
C HIS A 478 14.17 -0.84 -11.60
N CYS A 479 15.28 -1.47 -12.02
CA CYS A 479 15.26 -2.65 -12.89
C CYS A 479 14.63 -3.90 -12.21
N MET A 480 14.26 -3.79 -10.94
CA MET A 480 13.55 -4.81 -10.17
C MET A 480 12.39 -4.20 -9.36
N ASP A 481 11.95 -2.99 -9.70
CA ASP A 481 10.78 -2.31 -9.09
C ASP A 481 10.84 -2.27 -7.54
N ASP A 482 9.69 -2.37 -6.85
CA ASP A 482 9.55 -2.48 -5.38
C ASP A 482 10.45 -3.54 -4.72
N MET A 483 10.86 -4.58 -5.45
CA MET A 483 11.67 -5.68 -4.92
C MET A 483 13.17 -5.36 -4.80
N GLY A 484 13.62 -4.33 -5.51
CA GLY A 484 15.01 -3.88 -5.49
C GLY A 484 15.32 -2.83 -4.42
N PHE A 485 14.30 -2.15 -3.89
CA PHE A 485 14.47 -0.97 -3.05
C PHE A 485 14.75 -1.29 -1.56
N ASN A 486 14.30 -2.45 -1.08
CA ASN A 486 14.70 -2.96 0.23
C ASN A 486 16.16 -3.46 0.15
N HIS A 487 17.12 -2.53 0.18
CA HIS A 487 18.56 -2.78 0.19
C HIS A 487 19.01 -3.38 1.53
N GLY A 488 18.48 -4.55 1.88
CA GLY A 488 18.84 -5.27 3.09
C GLY A 488 20.03 -6.18 2.87
N SER A 489 21.11 -5.96 3.63
CA SER A 489 22.04 -7.06 3.91
C SER A 489 21.33 -8.06 4.82
N LEU A 490 21.50 -9.37 4.60
CA LEU A 490 21.10 -10.34 5.61
C LEU A 490 21.95 -10.09 6.87
N ASP A 491 21.33 -9.52 7.91
CA ASP A 491 21.96 -9.33 9.24
C ASP A 491 22.53 -10.69 9.66
N PRO A 492 23.86 -10.84 9.73
CA PRO A 492 24.43 -12.15 9.90
C PRO A 492 24.53 -12.44 11.41
N ASN A 493 24.21 -13.67 11.83
CA ASN A 493 24.24 -14.03 13.24
C ASN A 493 25.67 -13.94 13.78
N SER A 494 25.98 -12.90 14.55
CA SER A 494 27.31 -12.64 15.11
C SER A 494 27.92 -13.82 15.90
N ALA A 495 27.09 -14.77 16.36
CA ALA A 495 27.56 -15.98 17.04
C ALA A 495 28.06 -17.09 16.10
N THR A 496 27.64 -17.10 14.83
CA THR A 496 28.01 -18.13 13.83
C THR A 496 28.87 -17.59 12.69
N VAL A 497 29.00 -16.27 12.58
CA VAL A 497 29.82 -15.62 11.57
C VAL A 497 31.29 -15.75 11.94
N HIS A 498 31.93 -16.81 11.45
CA HIS A 498 33.37 -16.99 11.55
C HIS A 498 34.11 -16.45 10.33
N ASP A 499 33.46 -16.44 9.16
CA ASP A 499 33.99 -15.91 7.90
C ASP A 499 32.84 -15.59 6.91
N LEU A 500 32.64 -14.31 6.57
CA LEU A 500 31.65 -13.88 5.58
C LEU A 500 32.15 -14.03 4.13
N SER A 501 33.42 -14.39 3.92
CA SER A 501 33.99 -14.54 2.56
C SER A 501 33.67 -15.90 1.92
N ASN A 502 33.10 -16.84 2.66
CA ASN A 502 32.80 -18.21 2.20
C ASN A 502 31.29 -18.53 2.23
N VAL A 503 30.44 -17.51 2.07
CA VAL A 503 28.98 -17.66 2.09
C VAL A 503 28.48 -18.05 0.71
N GLN A 504 27.68 -19.11 0.65
CA GLN A 504 27.15 -19.69 -0.58
C GLN A 504 25.66 -19.37 -0.75
N LEU A 505 25.14 -19.55 -1.97
CA LEU A 505 23.70 -19.40 -2.26
C LEU A 505 22.82 -20.25 -1.32
N THR A 506 23.28 -21.46 -0.98
CA THR A 506 22.58 -22.37 -0.06
C THR A 506 22.49 -21.88 1.38
N ASP A 507 23.20 -20.80 1.74
CA ASP A 507 23.11 -20.17 3.07
C ASP A 507 21.97 -19.14 3.17
N VAL A 508 21.35 -18.75 2.04
CA VAL A 508 20.28 -17.72 2.01
C VAL A 508 19.10 -18.13 2.87
N LEU A 509 18.47 -19.27 2.60
CA LEU A 509 17.29 -19.72 3.35
C LEU A 509 17.58 -20.06 4.82
N PRO A 510 18.70 -20.71 5.17
CA PRO A 510 19.10 -20.84 6.58
C PRO A 510 19.15 -19.50 7.32
N ARG A 511 19.73 -18.45 6.73
CA ARG A 511 19.92 -17.14 7.37
C ARG A 511 18.66 -16.28 7.38
N ALA A 512 17.95 -16.24 6.25
CA ALA A 512 16.76 -15.42 6.07
C ALA A 512 15.53 -16.01 6.80
N VAL A 513 15.47 -17.34 6.93
CA VAL A 513 14.27 -18.04 7.38
C VAL A 513 14.52 -18.86 8.65
N LEU A 514 15.48 -19.79 8.60
CA LEU A 514 15.64 -20.78 9.67
C LEU A 514 16.25 -20.19 10.95
N GLU A 515 17.11 -19.17 10.84
CA GLU A 515 17.68 -18.48 12.00
C GLU A 515 16.59 -17.83 12.89
N MET A 516 15.45 -17.48 12.31
CA MET A 516 14.30 -16.93 13.03
C MET A 516 13.30 -18.01 13.50
N ALA A 517 13.48 -19.26 13.08
CA ALA A 517 12.46 -20.31 13.16
C ALA A 517 11.10 -19.80 12.64
N ASN A 518 11.11 -19.13 11.47
CA ASN A 518 9.93 -18.52 10.87
C ASN A 518 8.97 -19.60 10.37
N PHE A 519 7.83 -19.76 11.05
CA PHE A 519 6.85 -20.81 10.80
C PHE A 519 6.03 -20.54 9.54
N GLU A 520 5.97 -19.30 9.06
CA GLU A 520 5.37 -19.02 7.75
C GLU A 520 6.16 -19.67 6.60
N HIS A 521 7.47 -19.87 6.76
CA HIS A 521 8.36 -20.36 5.70
C HIS A 521 8.92 -21.76 5.94
N ILE A 522 8.82 -22.32 7.15
CA ILE A 522 9.32 -23.68 7.44
C ILE A 522 8.23 -24.62 7.95
N THR A 523 8.46 -25.91 7.73
CA THR A 523 7.79 -27.01 8.42
C THR A 523 8.81 -28.08 8.79
N MET A 524 8.43 -29.03 9.62
CA MET A 524 9.29 -30.17 9.97
C MET A 524 8.67 -31.49 9.55
N THR A 525 9.53 -32.44 9.16
CA THR A 525 9.13 -33.77 8.72
C THR A 525 8.93 -34.72 9.90
N ARG A 526 8.37 -35.90 9.60
CA ARG A 526 8.29 -37.03 10.53
C ARG A 526 9.67 -37.49 11.02
N GLN A 527 10.75 -37.23 10.27
CA GLN A 527 12.12 -37.59 10.63
C GLN A 527 12.81 -36.53 11.50
N GLY A 528 12.16 -35.39 11.75
CA GLY A 528 12.72 -34.30 12.56
C GLY A 528 13.64 -33.38 11.77
N THR A 529 13.55 -33.38 10.44
CA THR A 529 14.28 -32.50 9.54
C THR A 529 13.39 -31.33 9.09
N VAL A 530 14.01 -30.25 8.61
CA VAL A 530 13.35 -29.02 8.16
C VAL A 530 13.08 -29.07 6.65
N LEU A 531 11.88 -28.64 6.26
CA LEU A 531 11.54 -28.30 4.89
C LEU A 531 11.16 -26.82 4.82
N TYR A 532 11.68 -26.12 3.82
CA TYR A 532 11.26 -24.78 3.44
C TYR A 532 10.05 -24.88 2.53
N VAL A 533 9.02 -24.08 2.76
CA VAL A 533 7.70 -24.26 2.10
C VAL A 533 7.15 -23.00 1.43
N ARG A 534 7.78 -21.84 1.62
CA ARG A 534 7.40 -20.56 0.98
C ARG A 534 8.62 -19.73 0.61
N GLN A 535 8.45 -18.81 -0.35
CA GLN A 535 9.52 -17.98 -0.92
C GLN A 535 10.73 -18.82 -1.36
N LEU A 536 10.50 -19.80 -2.23
CA LEU A 536 11.57 -20.63 -2.80
C LEU A 536 12.02 -20.17 -4.18
N LYS A 537 11.36 -19.16 -4.74
CA LYS A 537 11.47 -18.80 -6.15
C LYS A 537 11.82 -17.33 -6.27
N ASN A 538 12.56 -16.97 -7.33
CA ASN A 538 12.89 -15.60 -7.73
C ASN A 538 13.72 -14.80 -6.70
N TRP A 539 14.70 -15.41 -6.05
CA TRP A 539 15.63 -14.65 -5.20
C TRP A 539 16.70 -13.96 -6.03
N PHE A 540 17.02 -12.70 -5.73
CA PHE A 540 18.15 -11.98 -6.31
C PHE A 540 19.30 -11.96 -5.30
N VAL A 541 20.42 -12.59 -5.63
CA VAL A 541 21.51 -12.81 -4.68
C VAL A 541 22.82 -12.36 -5.30
N VAL A 542 23.61 -11.67 -4.49
CA VAL A 542 24.94 -11.17 -4.86
C VAL A 542 25.95 -11.82 -3.92
N THR A 543 26.60 -12.87 -4.41
CA THR A 543 27.75 -13.49 -3.73
C THR A 543 28.99 -12.58 -3.79
N GLN A 544 30.09 -12.97 -3.13
CA GLN A 544 31.37 -12.26 -3.31
C GLN A 544 31.83 -12.29 -4.78
N GLU A 545 31.67 -13.42 -5.46
CA GLU A 545 32.01 -13.55 -6.89
C GLU A 545 31.14 -12.64 -7.76
N ASP A 546 29.83 -12.59 -7.50
CA ASP A 546 28.90 -11.71 -8.21
C ASP A 546 29.22 -10.23 -7.99
N LEU A 547 29.55 -9.85 -6.76
CA LEU A 547 29.94 -8.49 -6.42
C LEU A 547 31.22 -8.07 -7.14
N ASP A 548 32.19 -9.00 -7.23
CA ASP A 548 33.45 -8.77 -7.91
C ASP A 548 33.26 -8.67 -9.44
N ALA A 549 32.32 -9.43 -9.99
CA ALA A 549 31.98 -9.47 -11.42
C ALA A 549 30.91 -8.46 -11.86
N GLY A 550 30.28 -7.72 -10.93
CA GLY A 550 29.19 -6.79 -11.25
C GLY A 550 27.90 -7.47 -11.73
N LEU A 551 27.61 -8.66 -11.21
CA LEU A 551 26.47 -9.50 -11.60
C LEU A 551 25.47 -9.65 -10.44
N ILE A 552 24.26 -10.07 -10.79
CA ILE A 552 23.19 -10.47 -9.87
C ILE A 552 22.76 -11.90 -10.25
N THR A 553 22.74 -12.80 -9.28
CA THR A 553 22.27 -14.17 -9.48
C THR A 553 20.79 -14.27 -9.13
N ILE A 554 19.94 -14.63 -10.10
CA ILE A 554 18.57 -15.06 -9.83
C ILE A 554 18.61 -16.54 -9.43
N VAL A 555 18.07 -16.90 -8.27
CA VAL A 555 18.12 -18.26 -7.74
C VAL A 555 16.76 -18.75 -7.24
N ASP A 556 16.48 -19.99 -7.60
CA ASP A 556 15.41 -20.80 -7.02
C ASP A 556 16.01 -21.88 -6.13
N PHE A 557 15.26 -22.24 -5.09
CA PHE A 557 15.62 -23.26 -4.13
C PHE A 557 14.62 -24.42 -4.15
N LYS A 558 15.12 -25.61 -3.83
CA LYS A 558 14.33 -26.79 -3.50
C LYS A 558 13.79 -26.69 -2.07
N HIS A 559 12.86 -27.57 -1.70
CA HIS A 559 12.28 -27.59 -0.35
C HIS A 559 13.29 -27.94 0.76
N ASN A 560 14.48 -28.46 0.43
CA ASN A 560 15.57 -28.65 1.38
C ASN A 560 16.59 -27.50 1.42
N GLY A 561 16.33 -26.41 0.69
CA GLY A 561 17.19 -25.25 0.60
C GLY A 561 18.45 -25.41 -0.27
N GLN A 562 18.58 -26.53 -0.99
CA GLN A 562 19.56 -26.62 -2.07
C GLN A 562 19.13 -25.76 -3.26
N VAL A 563 20.10 -25.27 -4.02
CA VAL A 563 19.84 -24.55 -5.28
C VAL A 563 19.14 -25.52 -6.25
N ASP A 564 18.04 -25.06 -6.81
CA ASP A 564 17.30 -25.74 -7.88
C ASP A 564 17.85 -25.29 -9.24
N ILE A 565 17.79 -23.97 -9.47
CA ILE A 565 18.36 -23.29 -10.63
C ILE A 565 18.93 -21.93 -10.21
N ALA A 566 20.02 -21.51 -10.86
CA ALA A 566 20.63 -20.21 -10.66
C ALA A 566 21.12 -19.65 -12.00
N VAL A 567 20.83 -18.37 -12.25
CA VAL A 567 21.12 -17.69 -13.52
C VAL A 567 21.73 -16.32 -13.21
N ARG A 568 22.84 -15.98 -13.86
CA ARG A 568 23.54 -14.70 -13.63
C ARG A 568 23.19 -13.68 -14.69
N ARG A 569 22.90 -12.45 -14.27
CA ARG A 569 22.59 -11.33 -15.15
C ARG A 569 23.28 -10.05 -14.68
N ARG A 570 23.61 -9.16 -15.61
CA ARG A 570 24.14 -7.83 -15.29
C ARG A 570 23.06 -6.94 -14.70
N ALA A 571 23.43 -6.12 -13.71
CA ALA A 571 22.49 -5.27 -12.98
C ALA A 571 21.61 -4.39 -13.89
N TYR A 572 22.22 -3.77 -14.91
CA TYR A 572 21.51 -2.89 -15.85
C TYR A 572 20.63 -3.63 -16.87
N ASN A 573 20.70 -4.97 -16.94
CA ASN A 573 19.85 -5.82 -17.77
C ASN A 573 18.78 -6.56 -16.96
N MET A 574 18.55 -6.18 -15.70
CA MET A 574 17.57 -6.83 -14.82
C MET A 574 16.12 -6.48 -15.13
N ASN A 575 15.84 -5.33 -15.76
CA ASN A 575 14.47 -4.90 -16.07
C ASN A 575 13.68 -5.94 -16.89
N PRO A 576 14.18 -6.46 -18.03
CA PRO A 576 13.48 -7.50 -18.76
C PRO A 576 13.34 -8.79 -17.94
N VAL A 577 14.29 -9.12 -17.05
CA VAL A 577 14.20 -10.30 -16.17
C VAL A 577 13.07 -10.14 -15.17
N TYR A 578 12.97 -8.97 -14.52
CA TYR A 578 11.89 -8.66 -13.58
C TYR A 578 10.52 -8.73 -14.25
N GLN A 579 10.36 -8.08 -15.41
CA GLN A 579 9.11 -8.12 -16.17
C GLN A 579 8.72 -9.57 -16.53
N TYR A 580 9.69 -10.37 -16.95
CA TYR A 580 9.45 -11.77 -17.33
C TYR A 580 8.99 -12.63 -16.15
N LEU A 581 9.67 -12.51 -15.00
CA LEU A 581 9.37 -13.32 -13.82
C LEU A 581 8.05 -12.91 -13.14
N PHE A 582 7.78 -11.61 -13.05
CA PHE A 582 6.71 -11.09 -12.19
C PHE A 582 5.52 -10.53 -12.97
N CYS A 583 5.72 -9.90 -14.12
CA CYS A 583 4.61 -9.41 -14.94
C CYS A 583 4.05 -10.51 -15.84
N ASP A 584 4.93 -11.30 -16.45
CA ASP A 584 4.54 -12.41 -17.34
C ASP A 584 4.37 -13.74 -16.59
N SER A 585 4.64 -13.78 -15.28
CA SER A 585 4.53 -14.97 -14.42
C SER A 585 5.32 -16.20 -14.92
N ARG A 586 6.51 -15.97 -15.50
CA ARG A 586 7.40 -17.03 -16.02
C ARG A 586 8.39 -17.50 -14.96
N CYS A 587 9.08 -18.61 -15.23
CA CYS A 587 10.05 -19.18 -14.27
C CYS A 587 11.52 -18.86 -14.64
N VAL A 588 12.41 -19.03 -13.66
CA VAL A 588 13.86 -18.78 -13.82
C VAL A 588 14.50 -19.67 -14.90
N GLU A 589 13.98 -20.88 -15.11
CA GLU A 589 14.43 -21.75 -16.21
C GLU A 589 14.18 -21.13 -17.59
N GLU A 590 13.06 -20.44 -17.76
CA GLU A 590 12.72 -19.76 -19.00
C GLU A 590 13.54 -18.49 -19.19
N VAL A 591 13.92 -17.79 -18.12
CA VAL A 591 14.87 -16.67 -18.19
C VAL A 591 16.21 -17.10 -18.82
N ASP A 592 16.67 -18.31 -18.50
CA ASP A 592 17.89 -18.85 -19.07
C ASP A 592 17.70 -19.29 -20.53
N ASN A 593 16.70 -20.14 -20.77
CA ASN A 593 16.42 -20.71 -22.09
C ASN A 593 16.14 -19.64 -23.16
N ASP A 594 15.42 -18.59 -22.79
CA ASP A 594 15.02 -17.53 -23.71
C ASP A 594 16.05 -16.39 -23.78
N GLY A 595 17.11 -16.45 -22.96
CA GLY A 595 18.17 -15.43 -22.93
C GLY A 595 17.70 -14.06 -22.43
N VAL A 596 16.69 -14.04 -21.55
CA VAL A 596 16.12 -12.81 -21.00
C VAL A 596 17.16 -12.12 -20.11
N GLY A 597 17.41 -10.83 -20.33
CA GLY A 597 18.53 -10.12 -19.70
C GLY A 597 19.90 -10.43 -20.30
N GLY A 598 19.93 -11.14 -21.44
CA GLY A 598 21.12 -11.50 -22.19
C GLY A 598 21.52 -12.97 -22.00
N GLN A 599 22.14 -13.55 -23.02
CA GLN A 599 22.74 -14.89 -22.92
C GLN A 599 24.01 -14.88 -22.07
N ASP A 600 24.53 -16.04 -21.68
CA ASP A 600 25.76 -16.16 -20.88
C ASP A 600 26.95 -15.40 -21.47
N CYS A 601 27.11 -15.40 -22.79
CA CYS A 601 28.18 -14.67 -23.47
C CYS A 601 28.06 -13.14 -23.36
N MET A 602 26.87 -12.63 -23.07
CA MET A 602 26.57 -11.20 -22.88
C MET A 602 26.64 -10.80 -21.39
N ASN A 603 26.68 -11.79 -20.48
CA ASN A 603 26.77 -11.59 -19.03
C ASN A 603 28.17 -11.92 -18.50
N THR A 604 29.20 -11.48 -19.22
CA THR A 604 30.59 -11.57 -18.76
C THR A 604 30.90 -10.51 -17.70
N ASP A 605 31.93 -10.77 -16.90
CA ASP A 605 32.37 -9.92 -15.78
C ASP A 605 32.53 -8.44 -16.19
N LEU A 606 31.99 -7.55 -15.35
CA LEU A 606 32.23 -6.12 -15.40
C LEU A 606 33.50 -5.77 -14.63
N ASP A 607 34.28 -4.83 -15.15
CA ASP A 607 35.38 -4.24 -14.39
C ASP A 607 34.84 -3.23 -13.38
N MET A 608 34.49 -3.73 -12.19
CA MET A 608 33.95 -2.91 -11.08
C MET A 608 34.97 -1.91 -10.49
N THR A 609 36.22 -1.88 -10.99
CA THR A 609 37.21 -0.88 -10.61
C THR A 609 37.05 0.44 -11.38
N LEU A 610 36.40 0.41 -12.54
CA LEU A 610 36.04 1.60 -13.32
C LEU A 610 34.97 2.43 -12.60
N CYS A 611 34.88 3.72 -12.91
CA CYS A 611 33.77 4.55 -12.44
C CYS A 611 32.46 4.09 -13.10
N VAL A 612 31.32 4.38 -12.48
CA VAL A 612 30.02 3.87 -12.96
C VAL A 612 29.73 4.31 -14.40
N ILE A 613 30.12 5.53 -14.77
CA ILE A 613 29.96 6.06 -16.13
C ILE A 613 30.84 5.31 -17.14
N ASP A 614 32.11 5.04 -16.81
CA ASP A 614 33.02 4.34 -17.72
C ASP A 614 32.58 2.87 -17.94
N ILE A 615 31.94 2.25 -16.94
CA ILE A 615 31.30 0.92 -17.09
C ILE A 615 30.19 0.99 -18.14
N LEU A 616 29.31 1.98 -18.05
CA LEU A 616 28.19 2.18 -18.98
C LEU A 616 28.67 2.54 -20.38
N GLU A 617 29.65 3.43 -20.52
CA GLU A 617 30.26 3.78 -21.82
C GLU A 617 30.87 2.55 -22.48
N GLY A 618 31.63 1.75 -21.74
CA GLY A 618 32.21 0.52 -22.26
C GLY A 618 31.15 -0.50 -22.69
N ALA A 619 30.08 -0.66 -21.92
CA ALA A 619 28.96 -1.53 -22.27
C ALA A 619 28.24 -1.06 -23.56
N ASN A 620 28.07 0.25 -23.71
CA ASN A 620 27.47 0.85 -24.90
C ASN A 620 28.33 0.65 -26.15
N GLU A 621 29.64 0.87 -26.05
CA GLU A 621 30.58 0.64 -27.16
C GLU A 621 30.59 -0.81 -27.66
N ARG A 622 30.23 -1.76 -26.79
CA ARG A 622 30.16 -3.19 -27.08
C ARG A 622 28.75 -3.70 -27.41
N ASP A 623 27.74 -2.82 -27.45
CA ASP A 623 26.34 -3.17 -27.74
C ASP A 623 25.77 -4.23 -26.78
N GLU A 624 26.03 -4.05 -25.48
CA GLU A 624 25.72 -5.04 -24.43
C GLU A 624 24.36 -4.82 -23.72
N PHE A 625 23.65 -3.74 -24.05
CA PHE A 625 22.34 -3.44 -23.47
C PHE A 625 21.22 -4.22 -24.18
N GLN A 626 20.35 -4.87 -23.40
CA GLN A 626 19.30 -5.77 -23.93
C GLN A 626 17.92 -5.11 -24.06
N PHE A 627 17.66 -4.08 -23.27
CA PHE A 627 16.48 -3.23 -23.37
C PHE A 627 16.92 -1.87 -23.93
N GLY A 628 16.01 -1.03 -24.42
CA GLY A 628 16.27 0.26 -25.09
C GLY A 628 16.95 1.32 -24.21
N PHE A 629 18.09 0.97 -23.63
CA PHE A 629 19.01 1.76 -22.84
C PHE A 629 19.83 2.58 -23.85
N ASP A 630 19.22 3.66 -24.33
CA ASP A 630 19.75 4.51 -25.40
C ASP A 630 20.37 5.83 -24.86
N GLY A 631 20.69 5.83 -23.56
CA GLY A 631 21.37 6.94 -22.91
C GLY A 631 22.76 7.22 -23.46
N ALA A 632 23.18 8.48 -23.35
CA ALA A 632 24.56 8.92 -23.52
C ALA A 632 25.11 9.36 -22.17
N ARG A 633 26.43 9.59 -22.09
CA ARG A 633 27.10 10.05 -20.87
C ARG A 633 26.32 11.10 -20.09
N ASP A 634 25.90 12.18 -20.75
CA ASP A 634 25.17 13.28 -20.12
C ASP A 634 23.84 12.82 -19.49
N GLY A 635 23.12 11.89 -20.15
CA GLY A 635 21.86 11.33 -19.64
C GLY A 635 22.09 10.39 -18.46
N TRP A 636 23.14 9.57 -18.48
CA TRP A 636 23.50 8.74 -17.33
C TRP A 636 23.95 9.58 -16.14
N GLU A 637 24.71 10.65 -16.37
CA GLU A 637 25.12 11.57 -15.32
C GLU A 637 23.91 12.26 -14.68
N GLU A 638 22.91 12.66 -15.48
CA GLU A 638 21.63 13.20 -15.00
C GLU A 638 20.85 12.15 -14.18
N ASP A 639 20.63 10.97 -14.73
CA ASP A 639 19.86 9.89 -14.09
C ASP A 639 20.49 9.47 -12.77
N ILE A 640 21.82 9.25 -12.75
CA ILE A 640 22.54 8.92 -11.52
C ILE A 640 22.49 10.08 -10.53
N GLY A 641 22.53 11.33 -10.99
CA GLY A 641 22.35 12.51 -10.14
C GLY A 641 20.98 12.56 -9.46
N ILE A 642 19.94 12.00 -10.09
CA ILE A 642 18.59 11.87 -9.52
C ILE A 642 18.55 10.70 -8.53
N TYR A 643 18.98 9.49 -8.93
CA TYR A 643 18.85 8.29 -8.09
C TYR A 643 19.86 8.23 -6.93
N ALA A 644 21.05 8.79 -7.11
CA ALA A 644 22.13 8.79 -6.14
C ALA A 644 22.76 10.19 -6.01
N PRO A 645 22.04 11.17 -5.44
CA PRO A 645 22.51 12.54 -5.34
C PRO A 645 23.87 12.65 -4.64
N GLY A 646 24.84 13.30 -5.28
CA GLY A 646 26.19 13.48 -4.74
C GLY A 646 27.14 12.29 -4.95
N TYR A 647 26.67 11.17 -5.52
CA TYR A 647 27.48 9.98 -5.71
C TYR A 647 28.65 10.20 -6.67
N LEU A 648 28.39 10.83 -7.82
CA LEU A 648 29.41 11.03 -8.87
C LEU A 648 30.59 11.88 -8.35
N GLU A 649 30.33 12.90 -7.52
CA GLU A 649 31.40 13.67 -6.89
C GLU A 649 32.20 12.85 -5.86
N MET A 650 31.52 11.99 -5.10
CA MET A 650 32.18 11.11 -4.14
C MET A 650 33.03 10.05 -4.83
N GLU A 651 32.55 9.44 -5.92
CA GLU A 651 33.31 8.49 -6.73
C GLU A 651 34.53 9.15 -7.37
N ALA A 652 34.38 10.36 -7.94
CA ALA A 652 35.51 11.13 -8.46
C ALA A 652 36.57 11.47 -7.40
N ALA A 653 36.16 11.56 -6.13
CA ALA A 653 37.04 11.78 -4.99
C ALA A 653 37.60 10.49 -4.36
N GLY A 654 37.20 9.30 -4.84
CA GLY A 654 37.58 8.00 -4.27
C GLY A 654 36.97 7.73 -2.88
N MET A 655 35.81 8.32 -2.61
CA MET A 655 35.07 8.23 -1.34
C MET A 655 33.78 7.41 -1.47
N GLU A 656 33.57 6.70 -2.58
CA GLU A 656 32.32 5.98 -2.87
C GLU A 656 31.98 4.91 -1.83
N ALA A 657 32.99 4.31 -1.18
CA ALA A 657 32.78 3.38 -0.08
C ALA A 657 31.96 4.00 1.06
N ASP A 658 32.07 5.32 1.28
CA ASP A 658 31.43 6.03 2.39
C ASP A 658 30.07 6.64 2.04
N TYR A 659 29.58 6.44 0.80
CA TYR A 659 28.24 6.87 0.43
C TYR A 659 27.18 6.18 1.31
N ASP A 660 26.24 6.97 1.82
CA ASP A 660 25.14 6.45 2.64
C ASP A 660 24.03 5.92 1.73
N HIS A 661 23.79 4.61 1.79
CA HIS A 661 22.77 3.95 0.96
C HIS A 661 21.35 4.47 1.25
N ALA A 662 21.11 5.07 2.42
CA ALA A 662 19.83 5.72 2.73
C ALA A 662 19.58 6.99 1.89
N ASN A 663 20.59 7.49 1.16
CA ASN A 663 20.45 8.60 0.22
C ASN A 663 20.13 8.12 -1.21
N LEU A 664 20.02 6.80 -1.46
CA LEU A 664 19.46 6.32 -2.72
C LEU A 664 17.98 6.68 -2.78
N VAL A 665 17.56 7.28 -3.89
CA VAL A 665 16.20 7.79 -4.07
C VAL A 665 15.26 6.67 -4.51
N GLU A 666 14.05 6.66 -3.93
CA GLU A 666 12.98 5.74 -4.31
C GLU A 666 12.58 5.96 -5.78
N PRO A 667 12.35 4.89 -6.56
CA PRO A 667 11.92 5.01 -7.95
C PRO A 667 10.70 5.91 -8.16
N ASP A 668 9.74 5.87 -7.23
CA ASP A 668 8.53 6.70 -7.26
C ASP A 668 8.84 8.20 -7.05
N ASP A 669 9.78 8.51 -6.16
CA ASP A 669 10.23 9.88 -5.89
C ASP A 669 11.06 10.46 -7.04
N ALA A 670 11.80 9.62 -7.76
CA ALA A 670 12.63 10.04 -8.90
C ALA A 670 11.79 10.69 -10.02
N PHE A 671 10.54 10.24 -10.21
CA PHE A 671 9.61 10.84 -11.18
C PHE A 671 9.26 12.28 -10.85
N GLU A 672 9.01 12.58 -9.57
CA GLU A 672 8.73 13.93 -9.12
C GLU A 672 9.96 14.83 -9.26
N ILE A 673 11.15 14.32 -8.94
CA ILE A 673 12.39 15.08 -9.07
C ILE A 673 12.62 15.44 -10.55
N ARG A 674 12.54 14.47 -11.46
CA ARG A 674 12.73 14.71 -12.89
C ARG A 674 11.71 15.69 -13.46
N SER A 675 10.45 15.58 -13.03
CA SER A 675 9.37 16.48 -13.48
C SER A 675 9.52 17.92 -13.00
N ASN A 676 10.32 18.16 -11.96
CA ASN A 676 10.59 19.48 -11.39
C ASN A 676 11.94 20.07 -11.85
N LEU A 677 12.72 19.36 -12.68
CA LEU A 677 13.92 19.91 -13.31
C LEU A 677 13.52 20.93 -14.40
N PRO A 678 14.17 22.10 -14.45
CA PRO A 678 13.75 23.24 -15.28
C PRO A 678 13.99 23.10 -16.78
#